data_AF-A0A4Q4YEK5-F1
#
_entry.id   AF-A0A4Q4YEK5-F1
#
_cell.length_a   1.000
_cell.length_b   1.000
_cell.length_c   1.000
_cell.angle_alpha   90.00
_cell.angle_beta   90.00
_cell.angle_gamma   90.00
#
_symmetry.space_group_name_H-M   'P 1'
#
loop_
_entity.id
_entity.type
_entity.pdbx_description
1 polymer ?
#
loop_
_entity_poly.entity_id
_entity_poly.type
_entity_poly.pdbx_seq_one_letter_code
_entity_poly.pdbx_strand_id
1 'polypeptide(L)'
;MSARDLDTILLNINWSANDWRDYDWDKIRGDLSILRDETVHALARAHRRDGIDAISPIHEEQLRRLNLRSSPASPPTARPVSTYFVDKDWRPEPKTFTEDYGDPPPTGEFKGKKLVEPTFTVGIGIEVTIAAMPARGRTGDPHPADGRALLTDPNDRHRYDATLLDDMRDEVVRRLDASGVVTIARRSAEFHPRFLADHRAALIAETGADPDDPEGSPTRQNLPIAVENEAQSYLATWMKDHRGKMHEASYTWEFIDNYCNRVKDEVIARGTFDAITAERISARFTALLKLEWFKGKRDDFHVYLPGMRPRYRAWSVGKWGPNVDNVSKVPWYRIKRTDYTPPVAGKDGAKPFPEEFYRFYYARISSPVMPMHLDALPTLREKLEVVCKGLRDNFRIHKEIQSLELGTTICIGRTDGFTILELKKIVTLWVALEKHFARLHRRHRYDRDGAEHAIFTGGAPILEYSRLWLGARFADDPSAAKYFPFTSVFNVVDPKSWEHLVEREMDFWVPPAWVHSLPRAEQIFMHAIWTHTDVSALSRALNTSNENQQLSFRLRCRGERRTGMPDRSDRPQTIEFKGMQASVDPSHILAWAMLCSDFVNFACAKDNREDYSSMFLDQTDILSRITTREVLEHFKQGFVRDNEFWEPTEPSVSWEDPFYDRMT
;
A
#
# COMPACT_ATOMS: atom_id res chain seq x y z
N MET A 1 36.17 5.97 26.34
CA MET A 1 36.13 4.82 27.26
C MET A 1 36.95 3.68 26.66
N SER A 2 37.63 2.81 27.42
CA SER A 2 38.34 1.68 26.80
C SER A 2 37.36 0.61 26.34
N ALA A 3 37.66 -0.14 25.27
CA ALA A 3 36.78 -1.18 24.73
C ALA A 3 36.44 -2.27 25.78
N ARG A 4 37.38 -2.60 26.67
CA ARG A 4 37.16 -3.57 27.76
C ARG A 4 36.22 -3.04 28.84
N ASP A 5 36.28 -1.74 29.14
CA ASP A 5 35.39 -1.12 30.12
C ASP A 5 33.96 -1.08 29.59
N LEU A 6 33.79 -0.69 28.32
CA LEU A 6 32.48 -0.67 27.67
C LEU A 6 31.88 -2.08 27.52
N ASP A 7 32.68 -3.07 27.13
CA ASP A 7 32.23 -4.47 27.06
C ASP A 7 31.67 -4.95 28.42
N THR A 8 32.41 -4.67 29.50
CA THR A 8 32.05 -5.11 30.85
C THR A 8 30.80 -4.40 31.35
N ILE A 9 30.67 -3.09 31.07
CA ILE A 9 29.49 -2.30 31.41
C ILE A 9 28.25 -2.85 30.71
N LEU A 10 28.32 -3.08 29.39
CA LEU A 10 27.17 -3.54 28.61
C LEU A 10 26.77 -4.99 28.93
N LEU A 11 27.73 -5.88 29.22
CA LEU A 11 27.46 -7.26 29.61
C LEU A 11 26.82 -7.40 31.01
N ASN A 12 26.94 -6.38 31.85
CA ASN A 12 26.33 -6.35 33.18
C ASN A 12 24.93 -5.72 33.21
N ILE A 13 24.47 -5.10 32.11
CA ILE A 13 23.09 -4.62 31.99
C ILE A 13 22.15 -5.83 31.90
N ASN A 14 21.02 -5.78 32.59
CA ASN A 14 20.00 -6.81 32.47
C ASN A 14 19.13 -6.57 31.22
N TRP A 15 19.53 -7.16 30.10
CA TRP A 15 18.89 -6.92 28.79
C TRP A 15 17.45 -7.43 28.67
N SER A 16 17.04 -8.38 29.52
CA SER A 16 15.66 -8.91 29.54
C SER A 16 14.68 -8.03 30.32
N ALA A 17 15.16 -7.15 31.20
CA ALA A 17 14.31 -6.32 32.06
C ALA A 17 13.97 -4.93 31.46
N ASN A 18 14.35 -4.65 30.21
CA ASN A 18 14.29 -3.31 29.59
C ASN A 18 15.17 -2.22 30.25
N ASP A 19 16.01 -2.55 31.23
CA ASP A 19 16.95 -1.61 31.91
C ASP A 19 17.91 -0.90 30.94
N TRP A 20 18.13 -1.49 29.76
CA TRP A 20 18.93 -0.90 28.69
C TRP A 20 18.28 0.34 28.06
N ARG A 21 16.98 0.57 28.22
CA ARG A 21 16.27 1.72 27.63
C ARG A 21 16.53 3.03 28.38
N ASP A 22 16.85 2.94 29.66
CA ASP A 22 17.20 4.09 30.50
C ASP A 22 18.68 4.49 30.34
N TYR A 23 19.41 3.76 29.49
CA TYR A 23 20.80 4.07 29.16
C TYR A 23 20.87 5.23 28.15
N ASP A 24 21.81 6.15 28.39
CA ASP A 24 22.07 7.29 27.51
C ASP A 24 22.83 6.83 26.25
N TRP A 25 22.09 6.25 25.30
CA TRP A 25 22.63 5.69 24.06
C TRP A 25 23.34 6.71 23.20
N ASP A 26 22.96 7.99 23.27
CA ASP A 26 23.61 9.05 22.49
C ASP A 26 25.06 9.28 22.93
N LYS A 27 25.42 8.95 24.19
CA LYS A 27 26.81 8.98 24.67
C LYS A 27 27.66 7.80 24.23
N ILE A 28 27.05 6.65 23.91
CA ILE A 28 27.76 5.39 23.67
C ILE A 28 27.68 4.95 22.21
N ARG A 29 26.72 5.49 21.43
CA ARG A 29 26.52 5.14 20.02
C ARG A 29 27.80 5.30 19.18
N GLY A 30 28.59 6.35 19.42
CA GLY A 30 29.89 6.55 18.77
C GLY A 30 30.94 5.48 19.11
N ASP A 31 30.85 4.92 20.32
CA ASP A 31 31.77 3.91 20.86
C ASP A 31 31.27 2.47 20.59
N LEU A 32 30.09 2.26 19.98
CA LEU A 32 29.63 0.90 19.62
C LEU A 32 30.53 0.23 18.57
N SER A 33 31.17 1.03 17.72
CA SER A 33 32.09 0.58 16.69
C SER A 33 33.38 -0.05 17.26
N ILE A 34 33.74 0.27 18.51
CA ILE A 34 34.96 -0.24 19.18
C ILE A 34 34.69 -1.49 20.04
N LEU A 35 33.44 -1.95 20.14
CA LEU A 35 33.09 -3.20 20.83
C LEU A 35 33.70 -4.42 20.14
N ARG A 36 33.98 -5.48 20.90
CA ARG A 36 34.35 -6.77 20.30
C ARG A 36 33.14 -7.41 19.63
N ASP A 37 33.36 -8.08 18.50
CA ASP A 37 32.31 -8.80 17.76
C ASP A 37 31.56 -9.78 18.68
N GLU A 38 32.32 -10.54 19.48
CA GLU A 38 31.79 -11.51 20.45
C GLU A 38 30.82 -10.87 21.44
N THR A 39 31.13 -9.66 21.91
CA THR A 39 30.29 -8.88 22.82
C THR A 39 29.02 -8.42 22.13
N VAL A 40 29.13 -7.82 20.94
CA VAL A 40 27.97 -7.38 20.14
C VAL A 40 27.03 -8.56 19.86
N HIS A 41 27.58 -9.73 19.52
CA HIS A 41 26.80 -10.95 19.30
C HIS A 41 26.21 -11.56 20.58
N ALA A 42 26.90 -11.50 21.72
CA ALA A 42 26.37 -11.98 23.00
C ALA A 42 25.19 -11.11 23.48
N LEU A 43 25.33 -9.79 23.40
CA LEU A 43 24.32 -8.82 23.79
C LEU A 43 23.09 -8.86 22.87
N ALA A 44 23.29 -8.95 21.55
CA ALA A 44 22.20 -9.14 20.60
C ALA A 44 21.42 -10.45 20.85
N ARG A 45 22.11 -11.53 21.28
CA ARG A 45 21.46 -12.81 21.65
C ARG A 45 20.69 -12.72 22.97
N ALA A 46 21.23 -12.01 23.97
CA ALA A 46 20.53 -11.78 25.23
C ALA A 46 19.19 -11.05 25.01
N HIS A 47 19.17 -10.06 24.10
CA HIS A 47 17.96 -9.35 23.71
C HIS A 47 16.94 -10.21 22.93
N ARG A 48 17.35 -11.28 22.23
CA ARG A 48 16.43 -12.15 21.45
C ARG A 48 15.61 -13.12 22.31
N ARG A 49 15.98 -13.34 23.59
CA ARG A 49 15.27 -14.31 24.43
C ARG A 49 13.86 -13.86 24.81
N ASP A 50 13.57 -12.56 24.77
CA ASP A 50 12.25 -12.03 25.01
C ASP A 50 11.74 -11.42 23.70
N GLY A 51 10.71 -12.02 23.10
CA GLY A 51 10.14 -11.64 21.81
C GLY A 51 9.54 -10.23 21.80
N ILE A 52 10.39 -9.20 21.81
CA ILE A 52 10.03 -7.79 21.87
C ILE A 52 10.42 -7.11 20.56
N ASP A 53 9.45 -6.43 19.94
CA ASP A 53 9.45 -5.79 18.62
C ASP A 53 10.35 -4.54 18.46
N ALA A 54 11.37 -4.35 19.31
CA ALA A 54 12.26 -3.18 19.26
C ALA A 54 13.71 -3.60 18.96
N ILE A 55 14.33 -2.94 17.99
CA ILE A 55 15.75 -3.15 17.65
C ILE A 55 16.59 -2.27 18.59
N SER A 56 17.45 -2.87 19.41
CA SER A 56 18.40 -2.10 20.24
C SER A 56 19.59 -1.61 19.40
N PRO A 57 20.30 -0.54 19.81
CA PRO A 57 21.49 -0.05 19.08
C PRO A 57 22.61 -1.10 18.91
N ILE A 58 22.64 -2.13 19.76
CA ILE A 58 23.54 -3.29 19.60
C ILE A 58 23.13 -4.19 18.43
N HIS A 59 21.83 -4.33 18.17
CA HIS A 59 21.34 -5.07 16.99
C HIS A 59 21.63 -4.29 15.70
N GLU A 60 21.50 -2.97 15.72
CA GLU A 60 21.88 -2.11 14.60
C GLU A 60 23.38 -2.25 14.30
N GLU A 61 24.24 -2.20 15.32
CA GLU A 61 25.68 -2.39 15.16
C GLU A 61 26.02 -3.81 14.65
N GLN A 62 25.30 -4.84 15.11
CA GLN A 62 25.42 -6.20 14.57
C GLN A 62 25.08 -6.23 13.06
N LEU A 63 23.97 -5.59 12.66
CA LEU A 63 23.56 -5.51 11.25
C LEU A 63 24.54 -4.69 10.42
N ARG A 64 25.12 -3.61 10.98
CA ARG A 64 26.13 -2.78 10.34
C ARG A 64 27.43 -3.57 10.08
N ARG A 65 27.89 -4.35 11.05
CA ARG A 65 29.09 -5.23 10.90
C ARG A 65 28.85 -6.34 9.88
N LEU A 66 27.63 -6.85 9.79
CA LEU A 66 27.22 -7.78 8.73
C LEU A 66 27.07 -7.12 7.34
N ASN A 67 27.16 -5.78 7.24
CA ASN A 67 27.01 -5.00 6.00
C ASN A 67 28.33 -4.43 5.45
N LEU A 68 29.49 -5.00 5.79
CA LEU A 68 30.76 -4.63 5.13
C LEU A 68 30.76 -5.06 3.65
N ARG A 69 30.57 -4.08 2.76
CA ARG A 69 30.89 -4.17 1.32
C ARG A 69 32.41 -4.30 1.13
N SER A 70 32.86 -5.37 0.47
CA SER A 70 33.68 -5.39 -0.76
C SER A 70 34.66 -6.59 -0.87
N SER A 71 34.19 -7.61 -1.62
CA SER A 71 34.89 -8.44 -2.64
C SER A 71 36.08 -9.35 -2.24
N PRO A 72 36.54 -10.24 -3.16
CA PRO A 72 35.87 -11.42 -3.66
C PRO A 72 36.74 -12.67 -3.44
N ALA A 73 36.14 -13.76 -2.97
CA ALA A 73 36.69 -15.09 -3.22
C ALA A 73 35.52 -16.07 -3.18
N SER A 74 35.08 -16.52 -4.35
CA SER A 74 34.31 -17.76 -4.44
C SER A 74 35.13 -18.84 -3.74
N PRO A 75 34.60 -19.55 -2.74
CA PRO A 75 35.24 -20.77 -2.27
C PRO A 75 35.41 -21.70 -3.49
N PRO A 76 36.50 -22.47 -3.62
CA PRO A 76 36.79 -23.27 -4.83
C PRO A 76 35.80 -24.41 -5.13
N THR A 77 34.66 -24.47 -4.44
CA THR A 77 33.63 -25.50 -4.54
C THR A 77 32.22 -24.94 -4.29
N ALA A 78 31.88 -23.81 -4.91
CA ALA A 78 30.49 -23.33 -4.88
C ALA A 78 29.58 -24.38 -5.52
N ARG A 79 28.65 -24.94 -4.73
CA ARG A 79 27.71 -25.97 -5.21
C ARG A 79 26.87 -25.42 -6.37
N PRO A 80 26.51 -26.22 -7.38
CA PRO A 80 25.60 -25.79 -8.46
C PRO A 80 24.30 -25.19 -7.91
N VAL A 81 23.72 -24.17 -8.57
CA VAL A 81 22.49 -23.50 -8.08
C VAL A 81 21.35 -24.49 -7.89
N SER A 82 21.24 -25.46 -8.81
CA SER A 82 20.25 -26.53 -8.76
C SER A 82 20.28 -27.32 -7.45
N THR A 83 21.41 -27.39 -6.73
CA THR A 83 21.50 -28.10 -5.44
C THR A 83 20.70 -27.44 -4.31
N TYR A 84 20.27 -26.19 -4.47
CA TYR A 84 19.39 -25.50 -3.50
C TYR A 84 17.91 -25.79 -3.73
N PHE A 85 17.55 -26.25 -4.93
CA PHE A 85 16.15 -26.34 -5.38
C PHE A 85 15.76 -27.74 -5.82
N VAL A 86 16.71 -28.64 -6.08
CA VAL A 86 16.44 -30.00 -6.55
C VAL A 86 16.66 -31.01 -5.43
N ASP A 87 15.59 -31.66 -5.00
CA ASP A 87 15.69 -32.85 -4.14
C ASP A 87 15.84 -34.10 -5.01
N LYS A 88 17.01 -34.76 -4.89
CA LYS A 88 17.34 -35.97 -5.64
C LYS A 88 16.69 -37.23 -5.08
N ASP A 89 16.25 -37.18 -3.83
CA ASP A 89 15.66 -38.32 -3.11
C ASP A 89 14.12 -38.28 -3.13
N TRP A 90 13.53 -37.25 -3.75
CA TRP A 90 12.09 -37.08 -3.87
C TRP A 90 11.45 -38.17 -4.74
N ARG A 91 10.45 -38.87 -4.19
CA ARG A 91 9.64 -39.87 -4.89
C ARG A 91 8.27 -39.27 -5.20
N PRO A 92 7.80 -39.32 -6.47
CA PRO A 92 6.65 -38.54 -6.88
C PRO A 92 5.34 -39.09 -6.29
N GLU A 93 4.50 -38.20 -5.78
CA GLU A 93 3.06 -38.36 -5.97
C GLU A 93 2.68 -37.70 -7.31
N PRO A 94 1.78 -38.29 -8.10
CA PRO A 94 1.54 -37.90 -9.48
C PRO A 94 0.70 -36.62 -9.53
N LYS A 95 1.34 -35.47 -9.42
CA LYS A 95 0.85 -34.23 -10.01
C LYS A 95 1.91 -33.72 -10.96
N THR A 96 1.94 -34.30 -12.15
CA THR A 96 2.63 -33.72 -13.30
C THR A 96 2.19 -32.26 -13.43
N PHE A 97 3.15 -31.34 -13.45
CA PHE A 97 2.92 -29.99 -13.93
C PHE A 97 2.23 -30.10 -15.31
N THR A 98 1.13 -29.39 -15.49
CA THR A 98 0.41 -29.31 -16.78
C THR A 98 0.64 -27.89 -17.32
N GLU A 99 0.79 -27.73 -18.63
CA GLU A 99 0.99 -26.40 -19.27
C GLU A 99 -0.24 -25.47 -19.15
N ASP A 100 -1.30 -25.94 -18.48
CA ASP A 100 -2.48 -25.17 -18.16
C ASP A 100 -2.23 -24.25 -16.95
N TYR A 101 -2.41 -22.95 -17.17
CA TYR A 101 -2.29 -21.91 -16.15
C TYR A 101 -3.60 -21.68 -15.39
N GLY A 102 -4.64 -22.48 -15.65
CA GLY A 102 -5.95 -22.40 -15.02
C GLY A 102 -6.88 -21.39 -15.66
N ASP A 103 -8.18 -21.59 -15.40
CA ASP A 103 -9.26 -20.78 -15.96
C ASP A 103 -9.21 -19.33 -15.46
N PRO A 104 -9.55 -18.35 -16.32
CA PRO A 104 -9.66 -16.96 -15.91
C PRO A 104 -10.81 -16.77 -14.90
N PRO A 105 -10.67 -15.83 -13.95
CA PRO A 105 -11.77 -15.41 -13.11
C PRO A 105 -12.92 -14.82 -13.94
N PRO A 106 -14.17 -14.84 -13.42
CA PRO A 106 -15.29 -14.09 -13.99
C PRO A 106 -14.93 -12.66 -14.40
N THR A 107 -15.42 -12.25 -15.56
CA THR A 107 -15.12 -10.92 -16.11
C THR A 107 -15.72 -9.80 -15.26
N GLY A 108 -14.96 -8.71 -15.14
CA GLY A 108 -15.44 -7.48 -14.51
C GLY A 108 -16.48 -6.75 -15.35
N GLU A 109 -17.12 -5.75 -14.76
CA GLU A 109 -18.11 -4.90 -15.41
C GLU A 109 -17.70 -3.42 -15.34
N PHE A 110 -17.92 -2.69 -16.43
CA PHE A 110 -17.72 -1.24 -16.48
C PHE A 110 -18.94 -0.58 -17.11
N LYS A 111 -19.50 0.42 -16.42
CA LYS A 111 -20.75 1.09 -16.83
C LYS A 111 -21.90 0.09 -17.15
N GLY A 112 -22.02 -0.97 -16.35
CA GLY A 112 -23.05 -2.01 -16.51
C GLY A 112 -22.84 -2.94 -17.70
N LYS A 113 -21.68 -2.88 -18.38
CA LYS A 113 -21.32 -3.78 -19.49
C LYS A 113 -20.21 -4.71 -19.03
N LYS A 114 -20.36 -6.01 -19.31
CA LYS A 114 -19.29 -6.99 -19.12
C LYS A 114 -18.10 -6.63 -19.99
N LEU A 115 -16.92 -6.62 -19.40
CA LEU A 115 -15.67 -6.45 -20.11
C LEU A 115 -15.37 -7.75 -20.87
N VAL A 116 -15.24 -7.65 -22.19
CA VAL A 116 -15.07 -8.81 -23.09
C VAL A 116 -13.58 -9.18 -23.24
N GLU A 117 -12.69 -8.22 -23.01
CA GLU A 117 -11.24 -8.40 -23.15
C GLU A 117 -10.49 -8.15 -21.82
N PRO A 118 -9.32 -8.78 -21.62
CA PRO A 118 -8.42 -8.48 -20.52
C PRO A 118 -8.12 -6.99 -20.49
N THR A 119 -8.61 -6.31 -19.46
CA THR A 119 -8.47 -4.87 -19.30
C THR A 119 -7.62 -4.62 -18.07
N PHE A 120 -6.58 -3.80 -18.21
CA PHE A 120 -5.84 -3.33 -17.04
C PHE A 120 -6.70 -2.37 -16.22
N THR A 121 -6.53 -2.45 -14.92
CA THR A 121 -7.18 -1.57 -13.95
C THR A 121 -6.13 -0.90 -13.09
N VAL A 122 -6.45 0.31 -12.63
CA VAL A 122 -5.57 1.09 -11.77
C VAL A 122 -6.29 1.47 -10.47
N GLY A 123 -5.58 1.33 -9.36
CA GLY A 123 -5.89 1.96 -8.09
C GLY A 123 -4.78 2.91 -7.69
N ILE A 124 -5.12 4.06 -7.12
CA ILE A 124 -4.20 5.12 -6.77
C ILE A 124 -4.36 5.42 -5.28
N GLY A 125 -3.26 5.40 -4.53
CA GLY A 125 -3.21 5.83 -3.14
C GLY A 125 -2.40 7.12 -3.03
N ILE A 126 -3.01 8.21 -2.62
CA ILE A 126 -2.38 9.50 -2.37
C ILE A 126 -2.25 9.67 -0.85
N GLU A 127 -1.03 9.88 -0.40
CA GLU A 127 -0.68 10.05 1.00
C GLU A 127 -0.33 11.51 1.23
N VAL A 128 -1.08 12.18 2.13
CA VAL A 128 -0.96 13.63 2.36
C VAL A 128 -0.88 13.96 3.84
N THR A 129 -0.12 15.01 4.15
CA THR A 129 -0.03 15.59 5.49
C THR A 129 -0.71 16.95 5.50
N ILE A 130 -1.77 17.07 6.30
CA ILE A 130 -2.63 18.25 6.39
C ILE A 130 -2.33 19.00 7.68
N ALA A 131 -1.94 20.27 7.59
CA ALA A 131 -1.96 21.16 8.75
C ALA A 131 -3.42 21.46 9.10
N ALA A 132 -3.95 20.72 10.06
CA ALA A 132 -5.38 20.65 10.26
C ALA A 132 -5.87 21.55 11.38
N MET A 133 -5.05 21.81 12.40
CA MET A 133 -5.44 22.63 13.56
C MET A 133 -4.27 23.46 14.07
N PRO A 134 -4.52 24.57 14.79
CA PRO A 134 -3.48 25.23 15.57
C PRO A 134 -2.92 24.31 16.67
N ALA A 135 -1.63 24.45 16.96
CA ALA A 135 -1.02 23.80 18.12
C ALA A 135 -1.58 24.38 19.44
N ARG A 136 -1.52 23.58 20.51
CA ARG A 136 -2.10 23.93 21.81
C ARG A 136 -1.50 25.23 22.35
N GLY A 137 -2.35 26.16 22.80
CA GLY A 137 -1.91 27.41 23.42
C GLY A 137 -1.28 28.43 22.46
N ARG A 138 -1.35 28.21 21.14
CA ARG A 138 -0.91 29.19 20.14
C ARG A 138 -2.06 30.09 19.70
N THR A 139 -1.79 31.39 19.69
CA THR A 139 -2.67 32.42 19.13
C THR A 139 -2.03 33.01 17.88
N GLY A 140 -2.75 33.01 16.76
CA GLY A 140 -2.28 33.52 15.48
C GLY A 140 -1.73 32.42 14.57
N ASP A 141 -2.14 32.48 13.33
CA ASP A 141 -1.70 31.59 12.26
C ASP A 141 -0.38 32.12 11.68
N PRO A 142 0.71 31.32 11.63
CA PRO A 142 1.98 31.78 11.06
C PRO A 142 1.94 31.95 9.54
N HIS A 143 0.96 31.38 8.85
CA HIS A 143 0.80 31.51 7.40
C HIS A 143 -0.58 32.10 7.04
N PRO A 144 -0.88 33.34 7.44
CA PRO A 144 -2.20 33.94 7.23
C PRO A 144 -2.52 34.20 5.75
N ALA A 145 -1.48 34.36 4.91
CA ALA A 145 -1.61 34.61 3.47
C ALA A 145 -2.26 33.44 2.72
N ASP A 146 -2.14 32.21 3.24
CA ASP A 146 -2.73 30.99 2.68
C ASP A 146 -4.28 31.04 2.64
N GLY A 147 -4.87 31.64 3.67
CA GLY A 147 -6.30 31.88 3.79
C GLY A 147 -7.19 30.63 3.89
N ARG A 148 -6.66 29.39 3.80
CA ARG A 148 -7.45 28.17 4.04
C ARG A 148 -7.68 28.01 5.54
N ALA A 149 -8.91 27.69 5.94
CA ALA A 149 -9.27 27.61 7.35
C ALA A 149 -8.70 26.35 8.02
N LEU A 150 -8.17 26.51 9.23
CA LEU A 150 -7.83 25.40 10.12
C LEU A 150 -9.08 24.99 10.90
N LEU A 151 -9.17 23.71 11.25
CA LEU A 151 -10.21 23.19 12.13
C LEU A 151 -9.97 23.67 13.57
N THR A 152 -11.07 23.82 14.29
CA THR A 152 -11.07 24.12 15.72
C THR A 152 -11.47 22.87 16.50
N ASP A 153 -10.76 22.57 17.59
CA ASP A 153 -11.14 21.51 18.51
C ASP A 153 -11.55 22.17 19.82
N PRO A 154 -12.86 22.43 20.04
CA PRO A 154 -13.33 23.13 21.23
C PRO A 154 -13.01 22.36 22.52
N ASN A 155 -12.78 21.05 22.42
CA ASN A 155 -12.47 20.17 23.53
C ASN A 155 -10.96 20.02 23.78
N ASP A 156 -10.11 20.64 22.94
CA ASP A 156 -8.64 20.55 23.01
C ASP A 156 -8.14 19.11 23.23
N ARG A 157 -8.74 18.15 22.51
CA ARG A 157 -8.44 16.72 22.60
C ARG A 157 -6.99 16.49 22.19
N HIS A 158 -6.43 15.39 22.68
CA HIS A 158 -5.07 15.02 22.33
C HIS A 158 -4.94 14.80 20.82
N ARG A 159 -3.79 15.15 20.22
CA ARG A 159 -3.56 14.99 18.76
C ARG A 159 -3.64 13.55 18.22
N TYR A 160 -3.70 12.56 19.13
CA TYR A 160 -3.86 11.14 18.81
C TYR A 160 -5.19 10.57 19.31
N ASP A 161 -6.11 11.45 19.73
CA ASP A 161 -7.44 11.02 20.13
C ASP A 161 -8.15 10.39 18.92
N ALA A 162 -8.64 9.15 19.08
CA ALA A 162 -9.22 8.39 17.99
C ALA A 162 -10.45 9.12 17.39
N THR A 163 -11.26 9.76 18.24
CA THR A 163 -12.45 10.51 17.83
C THR A 163 -12.08 11.78 17.08
N LEU A 164 -11.02 12.48 17.51
CA LEU A 164 -10.49 13.62 16.77
C LEU A 164 -10.02 13.18 15.38
N LEU A 165 -9.29 12.08 15.28
CA LEU A 165 -8.85 11.54 13.98
C LEU A 165 -10.04 11.11 13.11
N ASP A 166 -11.13 10.62 13.69
CA ASP A 166 -12.36 10.30 12.96
C ASP A 166 -13.06 11.57 12.46
N ASP A 167 -13.18 12.61 13.29
CA ASP A 167 -13.73 13.91 12.91
C ASP A 167 -12.95 14.53 11.75
N MET A 168 -11.62 14.44 11.81
CA MET A 168 -10.72 14.96 10.76
C MET A 168 -10.87 14.19 9.45
N ARG A 169 -10.95 12.86 9.51
CA ARG A 169 -11.23 12.03 8.33
C ARG A 169 -12.57 12.42 7.71
N ASP A 170 -13.61 12.54 8.53
CA ASP A 170 -14.97 12.80 8.07
C ASP A 170 -15.09 14.24 7.50
N GLU A 171 -14.32 15.20 8.03
CA GLU A 171 -14.17 16.53 7.42
C GLU A 171 -13.45 16.49 6.06
N VAL A 172 -12.41 15.67 5.90
CA VAL A 172 -11.77 15.45 4.59
C VAL A 172 -12.76 14.88 3.58
N VAL A 173 -13.53 13.87 3.97
CA VAL A 173 -14.61 13.30 3.15
C VAL A 173 -15.61 14.39 2.76
N ARG A 174 -16.08 15.18 3.73
CA ARG A 174 -17.08 16.23 3.49
C ARG A 174 -16.59 17.30 2.50
N ARG A 175 -15.34 17.74 2.61
CA ARG A 175 -14.75 18.76 1.70
C ARG A 175 -14.51 18.22 0.30
N LEU A 176 -14.11 16.95 0.18
CA LEU A 176 -13.95 16.29 -1.11
C LEU A 176 -15.32 16.06 -1.79
N ASP A 177 -16.32 15.60 -1.03
CA ASP A 177 -17.71 15.49 -1.51
C ASP A 177 -18.23 16.86 -2.01
N ALA A 178 -17.99 17.93 -1.26
CA ALA A 178 -18.35 19.30 -1.66
C ALA A 178 -17.59 19.80 -2.91
N SER A 179 -16.44 19.19 -3.23
CA SER A 179 -15.65 19.49 -4.42
C SER A 179 -16.06 18.64 -5.63
N GLY A 180 -17.09 17.79 -5.49
CA GLY A 180 -17.61 16.92 -6.56
C GLY A 180 -17.00 15.52 -6.61
N VAL A 181 -16.18 15.13 -5.61
CA VAL A 181 -15.61 13.78 -5.53
C VAL A 181 -16.55 12.87 -4.76
N VAL A 182 -17.00 11.75 -5.33
CA VAL A 182 -17.76 10.74 -4.58
C VAL A 182 -16.82 10.06 -3.58
N THR A 183 -16.94 10.43 -2.30
CA THR A 183 -15.99 10.03 -1.26
C THR A 183 -16.69 9.29 -0.10
N ILE A 184 -15.98 8.36 0.53
CA ILE A 184 -16.41 7.64 1.73
C ILE A 184 -15.31 7.61 2.81
N ALA A 185 -15.72 7.53 4.07
CA ALA A 185 -14.83 7.28 5.19
C ALA A 185 -14.47 5.78 5.26
N ARG A 186 -13.19 5.43 5.21
CA ARG A 186 -12.73 4.06 5.44
C ARG A 186 -12.76 3.77 6.95
N ARG A 187 -13.58 2.80 7.36
CA ARG A 187 -13.83 2.49 8.78
C ARG A 187 -13.41 1.07 9.15
N SER A 188 -13.02 0.87 10.42
CA SER A 188 -12.62 -0.44 10.95
C SER A 188 -13.77 -1.45 11.02
N ALA A 189 -15.03 -0.99 11.02
CA ALA A 189 -16.22 -1.85 10.98
C ALA A 189 -16.31 -2.70 9.69
N GLU A 190 -15.57 -2.35 8.63
CA GLU A 190 -15.47 -3.14 7.40
C GLU A 190 -14.81 -4.53 7.58
N PHE A 191 -14.35 -4.89 8.78
CA PHE A 191 -13.78 -6.22 9.08
C PHE A 191 -14.75 -7.13 9.88
N HIS A 192 -16.00 -6.70 10.10
CA HIS A 192 -16.98 -7.41 10.92
C HIS A 192 -17.83 -8.43 10.11
N PRO A 193 -18.30 -9.55 10.69
CA PRO A 193 -19.16 -10.54 10.02
C PRO A 193 -20.46 -10.01 9.37
N ARG A 194 -20.92 -8.81 9.77
CA ARG A 194 -22.07 -8.11 9.16
C ARG A 194 -21.82 -7.66 7.70
N PHE A 195 -20.55 -7.68 7.27
CA PHE A 195 -20.10 -7.24 5.95
C PHE A 195 -20.58 -8.12 4.78
N LEU A 196 -21.01 -9.37 5.03
CA LEU A 196 -21.59 -10.21 3.97
C LEU A 196 -22.87 -9.59 3.39
N ALA A 197 -23.73 -9.01 4.25
CA ALA A 197 -24.93 -8.32 3.81
C ALA A 197 -24.59 -7.05 3.00
N ASP A 198 -23.51 -6.37 3.37
CA ASP A 198 -23.06 -5.15 2.72
C ASP A 198 -22.44 -5.45 1.34
N HIS A 199 -21.66 -6.53 1.25
CA HIS A 199 -21.16 -7.04 -0.03
C HIS A 199 -22.30 -7.46 -0.95
N ARG A 200 -23.35 -8.11 -0.42
CA ARG A 200 -24.55 -8.45 -1.19
C ARG A 200 -25.27 -7.19 -1.69
N ALA A 201 -25.52 -6.20 -0.83
CA ALA A 201 -26.16 -4.95 -1.23
C ALA A 201 -25.34 -4.19 -2.27
N ALA A 202 -24.02 -4.17 -2.15
CA ALA A 202 -23.14 -3.58 -3.15
C ALA A 202 -23.16 -4.35 -4.47
N LEU A 203 -23.14 -5.69 -4.44
CA LEU A 203 -23.26 -6.52 -5.63
C LEU A 203 -24.59 -6.29 -6.35
N ILE A 204 -25.71 -6.23 -5.62
CA ILE A 204 -27.03 -5.90 -6.17
C ILE A 204 -27.03 -4.48 -6.80
N ALA A 205 -26.36 -3.52 -6.16
CA ALA A 205 -26.21 -2.17 -6.70
C ALA A 205 -25.39 -2.14 -8.02
N GLU A 206 -24.55 -3.15 -8.25
CA GLU A 206 -23.72 -3.27 -9.45
C GLU A 206 -24.42 -4.02 -10.58
N THR A 207 -24.92 -5.22 -10.29
CA THR A 207 -25.47 -6.14 -11.30
C THR A 207 -26.97 -5.95 -11.53
N GLY A 208 -27.66 -5.22 -10.64
CA GLY A 208 -29.10 -5.08 -10.67
C GLY A 208 -29.87 -6.37 -10.35
N ALA A 209 -29.18 -7.44 -9.93
CA ALA A 209 -29.76 -8.74 -9.64
C ALA A 209 -29.26 -9.26 -8.29
N ASP A 210 -30.14 -9.95 -7.56
CA ASP A 210 -29.72 -10.69 -6.37
C ASP A 210 -29.02 -11.98 -6.79
N PRO A 211 -27.77 -12.25 -6.39
CA PRO A 211 -27.09 -13.49 -6.75
C PRO A 211 -27.82 -14.75 -6.27
N ASP A 212 -28.59 -14.66 -5.18
CA ASP A 212 -29.35 -15.78 -4.64
C ASP A 212 -30.74 -15.92 -5.29
N ASP A 213 -31.19 -14.91 -6.05
CA ASP A 213 -32.47 -14.88 -6.75
C ASP A 213 -32.37 -14.04 -8.04
N PRO A 214 -31.69 -14.56 -9.09
CA PRO A 214 -31.42 -13.81 -10.30
C PRO A 214 -32.66 -13.57 -11.18
N GLU A 215 -33.74 -14.34 -10.98
CA GLU A 215 -35.02 -14.19 -11.68
C GLU A 215 -36.02 -13.30 -10.92
N GLY A 216 -35.74 -13.04 -9.64
CA GLY A 216 -36.55 -12.20 -8.76
C GLY A 216 -36.23 -10.71 -8.84
N SER A 217 -36.98 -9.92 -8.08
CA SER A 217 -36.67 -8.51 -7.92
C SER A 217 -35.40 -8.36 -7.06
N PRO A 218 -34.42 -7.51 -7.43
CA PRO A 218 -33.24 -7.24 -6.59
C PRO A 218 -33.62 -6.71 -5.20
N THR A 219 -34.85 -6.23 -5.05
CA THR A 219 -35.43 -5.77 -3.80
C THR A 219 -36.52 -6.70 -3.25
N ARG A 220 -36.59 -7.98 -3.63
CA ARG A 220 -37.46 -8.94 -2.91
C ARG A 220 -36.62 -10.09 -2.39
N GLN A 221 -36.43 -10.13 -1.08
CA GLN A 221 -36.05 -11.37 -0.41
C GLN A 221 -37.29 -12.25 -0.28
N ASN A 222 -37.13 -13.57 -0.13
CA ASN A 222 -38.19 -14.53 0.20
C ASN A 222 -38.80 -14.27 1.60
N LEU A 223 -39.32 -13.07 1.82
CA LEU A 223 -39.97 -12.59 3.03
C LEU A 223 -41.49 -12.53 2.81
N PRO A 224 -42.30 -12.63 3.87
CA PRO A 224 -43.74 -12.40 3.77
C PRO A 224 -44.03 -11.03 3.15
N ILE A 225 -45.02 -10.97 2.24
CA ILE A 225 -45.40 -9.74 1.50
C ILE A 225 -45.63 -8.55 2.43
N ALA A 226 -46.22 -8.78 3.61
CA ALA A 226 -46.46 -7.73 4.60
C ALA A 226 -45.17 -7.09 5.14
N VAL A 227 -44.11 -7.88 5.35
CA VAL A 227 -42.80 -7.40 5.79
C VAL A 227 -42.15 -6.53 4.72
N GLU A 228 -42.19 -6.99 3.47
CA GLU A 228 -41.62 -6.26 2.34
C GLU A 228 -42.34 -4.93 2.10
N ASN A 229 -43.68 -4.94 2.06
CA ASN A 229 -44.46 -3.73 1.85
C ASN A 229 -44.24 -2.68 2.95
N GLU A 230 -44.19 -3.11 4.22
CA GLU A 230 -43.94 -2.19 5.34
C GLU A 230 -42.54 -1.59 5.26
N ALA A 231 -41.50 -2.41 5.01
CA ALA A 231 -40.13 -1.94 4.86
C ALA A 231 -39.97 -0.95 3.69
N GLN A 232 -40.63 -1.22 2.55
CA GLN A 232 -40.65 -0.32 1.39
C GLN A 232 -41.37 1.01 1.69
N SER A 233 -42.44 0.97 2.50
CA SER A 233 -43.14 2.18 2.95
C SER A 233 -42.24 3.10 3.79
N TYR A 234 -41.47 2.51 4.72
CA TYR A 234 -40.45 3.26 5.48
C TYR A 234 -39.37 3.83 4.57
N LEU A 235 -38.89 3.07 3.59
CA LEU A 235 -37.91 3.57 2.61
C LEU A 235 -38.47 4.74 1.80
N ALA A 236 -39.69 4.64 1.27
CA ALA A 236 -40.32 5.69 0.48
C ALA A 236 -40.49 6.98 1.30
N THR A 237 -40.93 6.86 2.55
CA THR A 237 -41.06 7.98 3.48
C THR A 237 -39.70 8.62 3.74
N TRP A 238 -38.70 7.80 4.06
CA TRP A 238 -37.34 8.28 4.29
C TRP A 238 -36.77 9.02 3.08
N MET A 239 -36.91 8.45 1.88
CA MET A 239 -36.40 9.05 0.63
C MET A 239 -37.08 10.40 0.34
N LYS A 240 -38.37 10.53 0.65
CA LYS A 240 -39.11 11.78 0.53
C LYS A 240 -38.59 12.84 1.50
N ASP A 241 -38.43 12.48 2.78
CA ASP A 241 -38.00 13.41 3.83
C ASP A 241 -36.56 13.92 3.61
N HIS A 242 -35.70 13.07 3.07
CA HIS A 242 -34.28 13.39 2.82
C HIS A 242 -34.00 13.77 1.36
N ARG A 243 -35.05 13.95 0.54
CA ARG A 243 -34.97 14.31 -0.90
C ARG A 243 -34.02 13.42 -1.70
N GLY A 244 -33.90 12.14 -1.34
CA GLY A 244 -33.00 11.18 -2.00
C GLY A 244 -31.50 11.47 -1.84
N LYS A 245 -31.10 12.33 -0.90
CA LYS A 245 -29.70 12.77 -0.73
C LYS A 245 -28.81 11.82 0.07
N MET A 246 -28.91 10.51 -0.17
CA MET A 246 -28.11 9.51 0.53
C MET A 246 -26.59 9.62 0.35
N HIS A 247 -26.16 10.35 -0.67
CA HIS A 247 -24.76 10.55 -1.00
C HIS A 247 -24.09 11.67 -0.20
N GLU A 248 -24.81 12.42 0.65
CA GLU A 248 -24.18 13.45 1.49
C GLU A 248 -23.32 12.81 2.60
N ALA A 249 -22.20 13.46 2.94
CA ALA A 249 -21.22 12.97 3.91
C ALA A 249 -21.77 12.69 5.32
N SER A 250 -22.91 13.29 5.69
CA SER A 250 -23.58 13.09 6.98
C SER A 250 -24.23 11.70 7.13
N TYR A 251 -24.49 10.99 6.04
CA TYR A 251 -25.12 9.67 6.06
C TYR A 251 -24.08 8.56 6.20
N THR A 252 -23.68 8.31 7.44
CA THR A 252 -22.71 7.28 7.81
C THR A 252 -23.37 5.92 8.07
N TRP A 253 -22.55 4.87 8.17
CA TRP A 253 -23.02 3.54 8.56
C TRP A 253 -23.71 3.51 9.93
N GLU A 254 -23.13 4.19 10.93
CA GLU A 254 -23.75 4.31 12.25
C GLU A 254 -25.05 5.10 12.21
N PHE A 255 -25.14 6.11 11.34
CA PHE A 255 -26.39 6.83 11.13
C PHE A 255 -27.48 5.88 10.61
N ILE A 256 -27.16 5.05 9.61
CA ILE A 256 -28.08 4.05 9.05
C ILE A 256 -28.52 3.07 10.16
N ASP A 257 -27.58 2.45 10.87
CA ASP A 257 -27.92 1.49 11.93
C ASP A 257 -28.75 2.11 13.07
N ASN A 258 -28.41 3.34 13.50
CA ASN A 258 -29.17 4.06 14.53
C ASN A 258 -30.57 4.46 14.07
N TYR A 259 -30.73 4.82 12.80
CA TYR A 259 -32.05 5.13 12.24
C TYR A 259 -32.91 3.88 12.11
N CYS A 260 -32.32 2.75 11.72
CA CYS A 260 -33.02 1.47 11.59
C CYS A 260 -33.50 0.90 12.94
N ASN A 261 -32.76 1.14 14.03
CA ASN A 261 -33.22 0.81 15.38
C ASN A 261 -34.50 1.59 15.76
N ARG A 262 -34.60 2.87 15.39
CA ARG A 262 -35.84 3.65 15.62
C ARG A 262 -37.02 3.07 14.87
N VAL A 263 -36.83 2.60 13.64
CA VAL A 263 -37.89 1.93 12.86
C VAL A 263 -38.37 0.65 13.57
N LYS A 264 -37.47 -0.12 14.19
CA LYS A 264 -37.86 -1.29 14.99
C LYS A 264 -38.77 -0.88 16.15
N ASP A 265 -38.38 0.15 16.90
CA ASP A 265 -39.14 0.65 18.04
C ASP A 265 -40.51 1.22 17.62
N GLU A 266 -40.57 1.93 16.49
CA GLU A 266 -41.83 2.46 15.93
C GLU A 266 -42.79 1.34 15.51
N VAL A 267 -42.30 0.29 14.85
CA VAL A 267 -43.13 -0.85 14.44
C VAL A 267 -43.69 -1.59 15.67
N ILE A 268 -42.85 -1.80 16.71
CA ILE A 268 -43.28 -2.41 17.97
C ILE A 268 -44.34 -1.53 18.66
N ALA A 269 -44.11 -0.21 18.72
CA ALA A 269 -45.02 0.73 19.37
C ALA A 269 -46.40 0.82 18.70
N ARG A 270 -46.49 0.60 17.38
CA ARG A 270 -47.76 0.52 16.64
C ARG A 270 -48.59 -0.72 17.00
N GLY A 271 -47.99 -1.76 17.58
CA GLY A 271 -48.66 -2.98 18.03
C GLY A 271 -49.26 -3.84 16.91
N THR A 272 -48.98 -3.52 15.63
CA THR A 272 -49.55 -4.22 14.46
C THR A 272 -48.79 -5.51 14.12
N PHE A 273 -47.53 -5.61 14.56
CA PHE A 273 -46.64 -6.73 14.28
C PHE A 273 -46.00 -7.23 15.58
N ASP A 274 -45.73 -8.53 15.65
CA ASP A 274 -44.95 -9.09 16.76
C ASP A 274 -43.48 -8.64 16.70
N ALA A 275 -42.74 -8.85 17.79
CA ALA A 275 -41.35 -8.41 17.90
C ALA A 275 -40.43 -9.04 16.84
N ILE A 276 -40.69 -10.30 16.44
CA ILE A 276 -39.91 -11.02 15.44
C ILE A 276 -40.14 -10.40 14.05
N THR A 277 -41.39 -10.07 13.74
CA THR A 277 -41.78 -9.45 12.48
C THR A 277 -41.29 -8.01 12.40
N ALA A 278 -41.35 -7.25 13.50
CA ALA A 278 -40.76 -5.92 13.60
C ALA A 278 -39.25 -5.94 13.37
N GLU A 279 -38.55 -6.94 13.91
CA GLU A 279 -37.12 -7.14 13.67
C GLU A 279 -36.83 -7.46 12.20
N ARG A 280 -37.65 -8.30 11.56
CA ARG A 280 -37.54 -8.58 10.11
C ARG A 280 -37.79 -7.34 9.25
N ILE A 281 -38.78 -6.52 9.60
CA ILE A 281 -39.08 -5.25 8.91
C ILE A 281 -37.90 -4.29 9.05
N SER A 282 -37.36 -4.09 10.25
CA SER A 282 -36.20 -3.23 10.49
C SER A 282 -34.96 -3.72 9.74
N ALA A 283 -34.66 -5.02 9.80
CA ALA A 283 -33.55 -5.61 9.05
C ALA A 283 -33.72 -5.45 7.54
N ARG A 284 -34.95 -5.62 7.02
CA ARG A 284 -35.26 -5.45 5.61
C ARG A 284 -35.12 -3.99 5.17
N PHE A 285 -35.68 -3.07 5.93
CA PHE A 285 -35.53 -1.62 5.70
C PHE A 285 -34.04 -1.23 5.72
N THR A 286 -33.26 -1.75 6.67
CA THR A 286 -31.79 -1.55 6.72
C THR A 286 -31.11 -1.99 5.43
N ALA A 287 -31.45 -3.18 4.92
CA ALA A 287 -30.88 -3.69 3.68
C ALA A 287 -31.24 -2.82 2.46
N LEU A 288 -32.48 -2.35 2.36
CA LEU A 288 -32.93 -1.44 1.31
C LEU A 288 -32.23 -0.07 1.39
N LEU A 289 -32.10 0.46 2.61
CA LEU A 289 -31.43 1.73 2.86
C LEU A 289 -29.94 1.66 2.49
N LYS A 290 -29.27 0.55 2.87
CA LYS A 290 -27.88 0.27 2.45
C LYS A 290 -27.74 0.13 0.94
N LEU A 291 -28.68 -0.53 0.27
CA LEU A 291 -28.67 -0.65 -1.19
C LEU A 291 -28.74 0.72 -1.87
N GLU A 292 -29.64 1.60 -1.45
CA GLU A 292 -29.74 2.96 -1.98
C GLU A 292 -28.48 3.79 -1.67
N TRP A 293 -27.90 3.62 -0.48
CA TRP A 293 -26.64 4.28 -0.11
C TRP A 293 -25.51 3.82 -1.03
N PHE A 294 -25.44 2.52 -1.31
CA PHE A 294 -24.47 1.94 -2.23
C PHE A 294 -24.68 2.35 -3.68
N LYS A 295 -25.91 2.62 -4.12
CA LYS A 295 -26.16 3.20 -5.45
C LYS A 295 -25.68 4.65 -5.51
N GLY A 296 -25.90 5.43 -4.45
CA GLY A 296 -25.48 6.83 -4.36
C GLY A 296 -23.99 7.05 -4.13
N LYS A 297 -23.30 6.12 -3.45
CA LYS A 297 -21.85 6.16 -3.17
C LYS A 297 -21.06 5.27 -4.12
N ARG A 298 -21.23 5.55 -5.42
CA ARG A 298 -20.52 4.90 -6.52
C ARG A 298 -19.94 5.97 -7.43
N ASP A 299 -18.63 5.92 -7.66
CA ASP A 299 -18.00 6.68 -8.72
C ASP A 299 -18.37 6.06 -10.08
N ASP A 300 -18.79 6.90 -11.01
CA ASP A 300 -19.25 6.52 -12.35
C ASP A 300 -18.11 5.98 -13.24
N PHE A 301 -16.87 6.23 -12.85
CA PHE A 301 -15.67 5.73 -13.52
C PHE A 301 -15.07 4.48 -12.86
N HIS A 302 -15.75 3.89 -11.86
CA HIS A 302 -15.27 2.64 -11.28
C HIS A 302 -15.56 1.41 -12.16
N VAL A 303 -14.65 0.43 -12.11
CA VAL A 303 -14.79 -0.93 -12.66
C VAL A 303 -15.18 -1.87 -11.53
N TYR A 304 -16.27 -2.61 -11.71
CA TYR A 304 -16.66 -3.66 -10.80
C TYR A 304 -15.89 -4.95 -11.08
N LEU A 305 -15.19 -5.45 -10.07
CA LEU A 305 -14.52 -6.74 -10.04
C LEU A 305 -15.25 -7.60 -9.02
N PRO A 306 -15.80 -8.77 -9.40
CA PRO A 306 -16.58 -9.55 -8.45
C PRO A 306 -15.71 -9.98 -7.26
N GLY A 307 -16.31 -10.01 -6.07
CA GLY A 307 -15.61 -10.33 -4.81
C GLY A 307 -14.84 -9.15 -4.18
N MET A 308 -14.79 -7.97 -4.81
CA MET A 308 -14.14 -6.82 -4.18
C MET A 308 -15.00 -6.18 -3.08
N ARG A 309 -14.34 -5.54 -2.12
CA ARG A 309 -15.03 -4.78 -1.06
C ARG A 309 -15.74 -3.54 -1.61
N PRO A 310 -16.92 -3.17 -1.08
CA PRO A 310 -17.66 -2.00 -1.56
C PRO A 310 -16.90 -0.68 -1.47
N ARG A 311 -15.90 -0.56 -0.59
CA ARG A 311 -15.09 0.65 -0.44
C ARG A 311 -14.30 1.06 -1.69
N TYR A 312 -14.07 0.14 -2.62
CA TYR A 312 -13.32 0.42 -3.85
C TYR A 312 -14.23 0.91 -5.00
N ARG A 313 -15.50 1.21 -4.70
CA ARG A 313 -16.48 1.78 -5.65
C ARG A 313 -16.46 3.31 -5.67
N ALA A 314 -15.81 3.93 -4.70
CA ALA A 314 -15.72 5.37 -4.53
C ALA A 314 -14.32 5.74 -4.05
N TRP A 315 -13.99 7.03 -4.06
CA TRP A 315 -12.81 7.52 -3.37
C TRP A 315 -12.97 7.28 -1.88
N SER A 316 -11.91 6.88 -1.20
CA SER A 316 -11.97 6.57 0.23
C SER A 316 -10.86 7.27 0.99
N VAL A 317 -11.20 7.84 2.15
CA VAL A 317 -10.23 8.48 3.04
C VAL A 317 -10.00 7.54 4.22
N GLY A 318 -8.76 7.10 4.38
CA GLY A 318 -8.29 6.36 5.55
C GLY A 318 -7.35 7.20 6.41
N LYS A 319 -7.26 6.84 7.70
CA LYS A 319 -6.19 7.30 8.59
C LYS A 319 -4.87 6.59 8.22
N TRP A 320 -3.71 7.12 8.59
CA TRP A 320 -2.45 6.36 8.43
C TRP A 320 -2.54 5.08 9.24
N GLY A 321 -2.34 3.96 8.57
CA GLY A 321 -2.01 2.71 9.23
C GLY A 321 -3.24 1.99 9.78
N PRO A 322 -3.46 0.72 9.42
CA PRO A 322 -4.57 -0.07 9.96
C PRO A 322 -4.39 -0.41 11.46
N ASN A 323 -3.19 -0.20 12.03
CA ASN A 323 -2.79 -0.67 13.36
C ASN A 323 -2.44 0.45 14.34
N VAL A 324 -2.75 1.72 14.05
CA VAL A 324 -2.47 2.83 14.96
C VAL A 324 -3.66 3.03 15.89
N ASP A 325 -3.80 2.08 16.81
CA ASP A 325 -4.72 2.12 17.95
C ASP A 325 -4.08 2.76 19.20
N ASN A 326 -2.77 3.05 19.14
CA ASN A 326 -2.01 3.69 20.22
C ASN A 326 -0.84 4.54 19.66
N VAL A 327 -0.49 5.58 20.42
CA VAL A 327 0.58 6.56 20.23
C VAL A 327 1.94 5.94 19.91
N SER A 328 2.25 4.75 20.42
CA SER A 328 3.53 4.05 20.18
C SER A 328 3.69 3.46 18.77
N LYS A 329 2.62 3.45 17.97
CA LYS A 329 2.58 2.83 16.63
C LYS A 329 2.44 3.84 15.49
N VAL A 330 2.41 5.15 15.79
CA VAL A 330 2.33 6.21 14.78
C VAL A 330 3.72 6.35 14.13
N PRO A 331 3.90 6.09 12.82
CA PRO A 331 5.15 6.39 12.15
C PRO A 331 5.49 7.86 12.32
N TRP A 332 6.75 8.10 12.60
CA TRP A 332 7.28 9.26 13.27
C TRP A 332 7.24 10.48 12.36
N TYR A 333 6.34 11.42 12.62
CA TYR A 333 6.53 12.80 12.19
C TYR A 333 7.72 13.35 12.98
N ARG A 334 8.91 13.37 12.36
CA ARG A 334 10.06 14.11 12.90
C ARG A 334 10.53 15.07 11.82
N ILE A 335 9.65 16.00 11.40
CA ILE A 335 10.08 17.06 10.49
C ILE A 335 11.23 17.82 11.13
N LYS A 336 12.44 17.66 10.63
CA LYS A 336 13.60 18.30 11.23
C LYS A 336 13.61 19.77 10.87
N ARG A 337 14.19 20.61 11.74
CA ARG A 337 14.42 22.03 11.41
C ARG A 337 15.29 22.21 10.16
N THR A 338 16.12 21.21 9.86
CA THR A 338 16.96 21.16 8.65
C THR A 338 16.16 20.95 7.38
N ASP A 339 14.88 20.59 7.48
CA ASP A 339 14.02 20.37 6.33
C ASP A 339 13.38 21.68 5.83
N TYR A 340 13.64 22.82 6.50
CA TYR A 340 13.17 24.14 6.06
C TYR A 340 14.27 25.15 5.77
N THR A 341 13.96 26.04 4.83
CA THR A 341 14.77 27.21 4.48
C THR A 341 13.97 28.54 4.60
N PRO A 342 14.55 29.61 5.14
CA PRO A 342 15.66 29.58 6.09
C PRO A 342 15.26 28.77 7.35
N PRO A 343 16.23 28.26 8.14
CA PRO A 343 15.92 27.53 9.37
C PRO A 343 15.06 28.40 10.30
N VAL A 344 13.87 27.89 10.68
CA VAL A 344 12.86 28.66 11.41
C VAL A 344 13.44 29.28 12.71
N ALA A 345 13.27 30.60 12.89
CA ALA A 345 13.69 31.37 14.06
C ALA A 345 12.50 31.63 15.01
N GLY A 346 12.75 31.65 16.32
CA GLY A 346 11.71 31.50 17.36
C GLY A 346 11.72 32.68 18.30
N LYS A 347 10.61 32.85 19.03
CA LYS A 347 10.34 34.06 19.83
C LYS A 347 11.42 34.37 20.87
N ASP A 348 12.17 33.37 21.35
CA ASP A 348 13.15 33.52 22.44
C ASP A 348 14.61 33.30 22.01
N GLY A 349 14.91 33.28 20.70
CA GLY A 349 16.24 32.89 20.19
C GLY A 349 16.55 31.39 20.28
N ALA A 350 15.73 30.61 21.00
CA ALA A 350 15.60 29.17 20.81
C ALA A 350 14.61 28.90 19.66
N LYS A 351 15.08 28.20 18.62
CA LYS A 351 14.40 28.00 17.33
C LYS A 351 13.05 27.26 17.52
N PRO A 352 11.92 27.60 16.86
CA PRO A 352 10.63 26.96 17.01
C PRO A 352 10.47 25.90 15.92
N PHE A 353 9.74 24.85 16.23
CA PHE A 353 9.49 23.71 15.36
C PHE A 353 8.09 23.79 14.72
N PRO A 354 7.86 23.31 13.49
CA PRO A 354 6.53 23.33 12.85
C PRO A 354 5.40 22.73 13.70
N GLU A 355 5.67 21.67 14.46
CA GLU A 355 4.68 21.08 15.39
C GLU A 355 4.23 22.06 16.49
N GLU A 356 5.01 23.10 16.74
CA GLU A 356 4.65 24.15 17.70
C GLU A 356 3.58 25.09 17.16
N PHE A 357 3.25 25.03 15.86
CA PHE A 357 2.24 25.89 15.24
C PHE A 357 1.03 25.11 14.74
N TYR A 358 1.22 23.89 14.23
CA TYR A 358 0.13 23.07 13.70
C TYR A 358 0.09 21.66 14.31
N ARG A 359 -1.14 21.16 14.47
CA ARG A 359 -1.41 19.73 14.58
C ARG A 359 -1.63 19.17 13.18
N PHE A 360 -0.75 18.29 12.76
CA PHE A 360 -0.82 17.65 11.47
C PHE A 360 -1.67 16.39 11.51
N TYR A 361 -2.50 16.21 10.50
CA TYR A 361 -3.28 15.00 10.25
C TYR A 361 -2.79 14.34 8.98
N TYR A 362 -2.63 13.03 9.04
CA TYR A 362 -2.30 12.27 7.86
C TYR A 362 -3.53 11.57 7.30
N ALA A 363 -3.74 11.78 6.01
CA ALA A 363 -4.78 11.12 5.26
C ALA A 363 -4.17 10.24 4.17
N ARG A 364 -4.75 9.05 4.00
CA ARG A 364 -4.57 8.24 2.80
C ARG A 364 -5.85 8.27 1.98
N ILE A 365 -5.80 8.94 0.84
CA ILE A 365 -6.89 9.01 -0.13
C ILE A 365 -6.66 7.88 -1.13
N SER A 366 -7.59 6.93 -1.22
CA SER A 366 -7.50 5.80 -2.16
C SER A 366 -8.59 5.91 -3.21
N SER A 367 -8.24 5.80 -4.47
CA SER A 367 -9.18 5.82 -5.58
C SER A 367 -10.08 4.58 -5.59
N PRO A 368 -11.22 4.65 -6.30
CA PRO A 368 -11.88 3.43 -6.76
C PRO A 368 -10.96 2.63 -7.71
N VAL A 369 -11.35 1.39 -8.02
CA VAL A 369 -10.74 0.64 -9.14
C VAL A 369 -11.21 1.29 -10.44
N MET A 370 -10.29 1.79 -11.25
CA MET A 370 -10.60 2.51 -12.50
C MET A 370 -10.02 1.76 -13.70
N PRO A 371 -10.59 1.93 -14.91
CA PRO A 371 -10.01 1.34 -16.11
C PRO A 371 -8.68 2.03 -16.47
N MET A 372 -7.72 1.25 -16.98
CA MET A 372 -6.41 1.72 -17.42
C MET A 372 -6.16 1.31 -18.88
N HIS A 373 -6.70 2.12 -19.80
CA HIS A 373 -6.50 1.99 -21.25
C HIS A 373 -6.56 3.37 -21.91
N LEU A 374 -6.11 3.49 -23.17
CA LEU A 374 -5.95 4.78 -23.85
C LEU A 374 -7.21 5.66 -23.81
N ASP A 375 -8.37 5.10 -24.15
CA ASP A 375 -9.64 5.84 -24.15
C ASP A 375 -10.10 6.31 -22.75
N ALA A 376 -9.57 5.70 -21.69
CA ALA A 376 -9.87 6.03 -20.30
C ALA A 376 -8.95 7.13 -19.72
N LEU A 377 -7.79 7.39 -20.33
CA LEU A 377 -6.79 8.33 -19.80
C LEU A 377 -7.32 9.77 -19.62
N PRO A 378 -8.13 10.35 -20.54
CA PRO A 378 -8.67 11.69 -20.36
C PRO A 378 -9.56 11.81 -19.12
N THR A 379 -10.45 10.83 -18.91
CA THR A 379 -11.33 10.81 -17.73
C THR A 379 -10.55 10.54 -16.45
N LEU A 380 -9.53 9.67 -16.49
CA LEU A 380 -8.66 9.45 -15.34
C LEU A 380 -7.93 10.74 -14.92
N ARG A 381 -7.44 11.52 -15.89
CA ARG A 381 -6.85 12.85 -15.65
C ARG A 381 -7.85 13.78 -14.97
N GLU A 382 -9.05 13.92 -15.52
CA GLU A 382 -10.11 14.77 -14.97
C GLU A 382 -10.44 14.39 -13.52
N LYS A 383 -10.59 13.09 -13.23
CA LYS A 383 -10.86 12.61 -11.86
C LYS A 383 -9.72 12.94 -10.90
N LEU A 384 -8.46 12.80 -11.35
CA LEU A 384 -7.29 13.19 -10.55
C LEU A 384 -7.24 14.69 -10.31
N GLU A 385 -7.55 15.51 -11.32
CA GLU A 385 -7.63 16.97 -11.20
C GLU A 385 -8.68 17.38 -10.18
N VAL A 386 -9.88 16.82 -10.22
CA VAL A 386 -10.95 17.12 -9.25
C VAL A 386 -10.53 16.76 -7.82
N VAL A 387 -9.91 15.60 -7.61
CA VAL A 387 -9.44 15.17 -6.29
C VAL A 387 -8.29 16.03 -5.78
N CYS A 388 -7.26 16.25 -6.61
CA CYS A 388 -6.09 17.04 -6.22
C CYS A 388 -6.45 18.51 -5.98
N LYS A 389 -7.35 19.07 -6.79
CA LYS A 389 -7.92 20.40 -6.59
C LYS A 389 -8.74 20.47 -5.30
N GLY A 390 -9.64 19.50 -5.06
CA GLY A 390 -10.40 19.42 -3.82
C GLY A 390 -9.50 19.35 -2.58
N LEU A 391 -8.41 18.60 -2.66
CA LEU A 391 -7.39 18.53 -1.62
C LEU A 391 -6.68 19.89 -1.41
N ARG A 392 -6.15 20.48 -2.47
CA ARG A 392 -5.38 21.73 -2.41
C ARG A 392 -6.23 22.95 -2.07
N ASP A 393 -7.44 23.07 -2.57
CA ASP A 393 -8.28 24.24 -2.34
C ASP A 393 -8.85 24.29 -0.92
N ASN A 394 -9.09 23.12 -0.31
CA ASN A 394 -9.72 23.02 1.01
C ASN A 394 -8.73 22.86 2.16
N PHE A 395 -7.53 22.33 1.92
CA PHE A 395 -6.60 21.96 2.98
C PHE A 395 -5.20 22.52 2.78
N ARG A 396 -4.53 22.82 3.89
CA ARG A 396 -3.10 23.14 3.92
C ARG A 396 -2.28 21.87 3.88
N ILE A 397 -2.03 21.40 2.67
CA ILE A 397 -1.26 20.18 2.44
C ILE A 397 0.20 20.56 2.42
N HIS A 398 0.99 19.97 3.32
CA HIS A 398 2.41 20.21 3.40
C HIS A 398 3.11 19.66 2.16
N LYS A 399 4.03 20.46 1.59
CA LYS A 399 4.89 20.04 0.48
C LYS A 399 5.78 18.88 0.88
N GLU A 400 6.08 17.97 -0.04
CA GLU A 400 6.87 16.78 0.30
C GLU A 400 8.29 17.13 0.79
N ILE A 401 8.72 16.50 1.89
CA ILE A 401 10.07 16.60 2.46
C ILE A 401 10.53 15.25 2.99
N GLN A 402 11.85 15.09 3.18
CA GLN A 402 12.46 13.81 3.55
C GLN A 402 11.84 13.15 4.80
N SER A 403 11.49 13.94 5.80
CA SER A 403 10.99 13.48 7.10
C SER A 403 9.51 13.13 7.12
N LEU A 404 8.74 13.51 6.09
CA LEU A 404 7.31 13.25 6.06
C LEU A 404 7.04 11.78 5.72
N GLU A 405 7.97 11.10 5.06
CA GLU A 405 7.92 9.66 4.74
C GLU A 405 6.68 9.25 3.91
N LEU A 406 6.00 10.17 3.22
CA LEU A 406 4.75 9.88 2.50
C LEU A 406 5.00 9.31 1.10
N GLY A 407 3.94 8.73 0.51
CA GLY A 407 3.70 9.10 -0.87
C GLY A 407 2.75 8.27 -1.70
N THR A 408 2.93 8.35 -3.01
CA THR A 408 1.90 7.87 -3.93
C THR A 408 2.11 6.40 -4.31
N THR A 409 1.08 5.59 -4.04
CA THR A 409 1.02 4.17 -4.43
C THR A 409 0.21 4.00 -5.71
N ILE A 410 0.74 3.26 -6.68
CA ILE A 410 -0.02 2.79 -7.85
C ILE A 410 -0.23 1.29 -7.73
N CYS A 411 -1.47 0.84 -7.88
CA CYS A 411 -1.83 -0.57 -7.89
C CYS A 411 -2.35 -0.95 -9.27
N ILE A 412 -1.66 -1.82 -9.99
CA ILE A 412 -2.08 -2.32 -11.31
C ILE A 412 -2.73 -3.70 -11.14
N GLY A 413 -3.96 -3.84 -11.62
CA GLY A 413 -4.71 -5.10 -11.68
C GLY A 413 -5.07 -5.46 -13.12
N ARG A 414 -5.57 -6.68 -13.34
CA ARG A 414 -6.10 -7.12 -14.64
C ARG A 414 -7.40 -7.90 -14.44
N THR A 415 -8.40 -7.68 -15.28
CA THR A 415 -9.75 -8.24 -15.10
C THR A 415 -9.82 -9.77 -15.18
N ASP A 416 -8.91 -10.40 -15.91
CA ASP A 416 -8.76 -11.87 -16.03
C ASP A 416 -7.64 -12.42 -15.13
N GLY A 417 -7.14 -11.61 -14.20
CA GLY A 417 -6.06 -11.99 -13.30
C GLY A 417 -4.70 -12.14 -13.98
N PHE A 418 -3.65 -12.44 -13.21
CA PHE A 418 -2.28 -12.69 -13.68
C PHE A 418 -1.93 -14.18 -13.55
N THR A 419 -1.27 -14.74 -14.56
CA THR A 419 -0.66 -16.07 -14.47
C THR A 419 0.64 -16.03 -13.67
N ILE A 420 1.06 -17.17 -13.13
CA ILE A 420 2.35 -17.29 -12.43
C ILE A 420 3.53 -16.93 -13.35
N LEU A 421 3.47 -17.28 -14.64
CA LEU A 421 4.49 -16.92 -15.62
C LEU A 421 4.61 -15.40 -15.79
N GLU A 422 3.49 -14.71 -15.95
CA GLU A 422 3.49 -13.24 -16.06
C GLU A 422 4.07 -12.61 -14.79
N LEU A 423 3.70 -13.09 -13.60
CA LEU A 423 4.26 -12.58 -12.35
C LEU A 423 5.78 -12.83 -12.24
N LYS A 424 6.28 -14.00 -12.67
CA LYS A 424 7.72 -14.27 -12.73
C LYS A 424 8.43 -13.30 -13.67
N LYS A 425 7.88 -13.03 -14.86
CA LYS A 425 8.41 -12.05 -15.82
C LYS A 425 8.45 -10.65 -15.20
N ILE A 426 7.35 -10.21 -14.61
CA ILE A 426 7.24 -8.88 -13.97
C ILE A 426 8.28 -8.71 -12.87
N VAL A 427 8.42 -9.69 -11.96
CA VAL A 427 9.39 -9.60 -10.85
C VAL A 427 10.82 -9.62 -11.38
N THR A 428 11.13 -10.49 -12.34
CA THR A 428 12.47 -10.59 -12.94
C THR A 428 12.86 -9.28 -13.61
N LEU A 429 11.94 -8.68 -14.37
CA LEU A 429 12.15 -7.39 -15.02
C LEU A 429 12.27 -6.26 -13.99
N TRP A 430 11.45 -6.26 -12.93
CA TRP A 430 11.55 -5.26 -11.86
C TRP A 430 12.93 -5.28 -11.22
N VAL A 431 13.48 -6.45 -10.89
CA VAL A 431 14.80 -6.60 -10.29
C VAL A 431 15.90 -5.98 -11.17
N ALA A 432 15.80 -6.15 -12.50
CA ALA A 432 16.73 -5.55 -13.43
C ALA A 432 16.58 -4.02 -13.51
N LEU A 433 15.35 -3.51 -13.37
CA LEU A 433 15.02 -2.11 -13.64
C LEU A 433 14.81 -1.23 -12.42
N GLU A 434 14.73 -1.78 -11.20
CA GLU A 434 14.37 -1.05 -9.98
C GLU A 434 15.21 0.22 -9.80
N LYS A 435 16.51 0.15 -10.10
CA LYS A 435 17.43 1.30 -10.04
C LYS A 435 17.13 2.39 -11.10
N HIS A 436 16.58 2.01 -12.25
CA HIS A 436 16.17 2.97 -13.28
C HIS A 436 14.88 3.69 -12.87
N PHE A 437 13.90 2.97 -12.34
CA PHE A 437 12.68 3.56 -11.76
C PHE A 437 13.01 4.49 -10.59
N ALA A 438 13.93 4.05 -9.71
CA ALA A 438 14.38 4.86 -8.58
C ALA A 438 14.98 6.22 -8.98
N ARG A 439 15.56 6.32 -10.18
CA ARG A 439 16.18 7.55 -10.72
C ARG A 439 15.20 8.50 -11.40
N LEU A 440 13.97 8.07 -11.68
CA LEU A 440 12.94 8.94 -12.28
C LEU A 440 12.41 9.96 -11.28
N HIS A 441 12.45 9.60 -9.99
CA HIS A 441 11.95 10.44 -8.93
C HIS A 441 13.04 11.37 -8.43
N ARG A 442 12.61 12.56 -8.01
CA ARG A 442 13.48 13.60 -7.44
C ARG A 442 14.34 13.11 -6.31
N ARG A 443 13.79 12.21 -5.52
CA ARG A 443 14.50 11.48 -4.50
C ARG A 443 13.96 10.07 -4.47
N HIS A 444 14.83 9.08 -4.45
CA HIS A 444 14.35 7.76 -4.11
C HIS A 444 13.96 7.79 -2.64
N ARG A 445 12.77 7.26 -2.26
CA ARG A 445 12.38 7.18 -0.84
C ARG A 445 13.48 6.55 0.02
N TYR A 446 14.31 5.68 -0.58
CA TYR A 446 15.48 5.00 0.00
C TYR A 446 16.83 5.70 -0.25
N ASP A 447 16.92 7.02 -0.42
CA ASP A 447 18.23 7.64 -0.64
C ASP A 447 19.20 7.40 0.54
N ARG A 448 20.42 6.96 0.16
CA ARG A 448 21.35 6.11 0.93
C ARG A 448 21.92 6.69 2.24
N ASP A 449 21.72 7.97 2.52
CA ASP A 449 22.28 8.65 3.70
C ASP A 449 21.40 8.57 4.96
N GLY A 450 20.43 7.65 5.00
CA GLY A 450 19.57 7.43 6.17
C GLY A 450 18.62 6.23 6.06
N ALA A 451 19.10 5.12 5.49
CA ALA A 451 18.38 3.89 5.07
C ALA A 451 17.34 3.26 6.03
N GLU A 452 17.21 3.73 7.27
CA GLU A 452 16.28 3.19 8.26
C GLU A 452 14.80 3.58 8.00
N HIS A 453 14.54 4.73 7.39
CA HIS A 453 13.20 5.33 7.34
C HIS A 453 12.35 4.90 6.14
N ALA A 454 12.99 4.73 4.98
CA ALA A 454 12.37 4.34 3.71
C ALA A 454 11.67 2.96 3.73
N ILE A 455 12.08 2.11 4.69
CA ILE A 455 11.59 0.76 4.83
C ILE A 455 10.14 0.77 5.34
N PHE A 456 9.71 1.79 6.08
CA PHE A 456 8.38 1.81 6.68
C PHE A 456 7.27 2.24 5.72
N THR A 457 7.64 2.90 4.62
CA THR A 457 6.66 3.63 3.77
C THR A 457 6.58 3.13 2.34
N GLY A 458 7.36 2.11 1.99
CA GLY A 458 7.27 1.46 0.68
C GLY A 458 8.38 1.85 -0.28
N GLY A 459 9.53 2.32 0.22
CA GLY A 459 10.70 2.62 -0.60
C GLY A 459 11.75 1.50 -0.64
N ALA A 460 11.59 0.44 0.15
CA ALA A 460 12.63 -0.57 0.32
C ALA A 460 12.85 -1.40 -0.96
N PRO A 461 14.11 -1.55 -1.42
CA PRO A 461 14.44 -2.39 -2.57
C PRO A 461 14.12 -3.87 -2.33
N ILE A 462 13.69 -4.56 -3.39
CA ILE A 462 13.36 -5.99 -3.32
C ILE A 462 14.58 -6.86 -2.97
N LEU A 463 15.74 -6.52 -3.53
CA LEU A 463 17.04 -7.17 -3.28
C LEU A 463 17.73 -6.70 -1.99
N GLU A 464 16.96 -6.16 -1.04
CA GLU A 464 17.48 -5.83 0.29
C GLU A 464 16.54 -6.30 1.40
N TYR A 465 15.23 -6.23 1.19
CA TYR A 465 14.24 -6.45 2.27
C TYR A 465 13.22 -7.57 2.01
N SER A 466 13.20 -8.19 0.83
CA SER A 466 12.31 -9.34 0.60
C SER A 466 12.80 -10.59 1.35
N ARG A 467 11.87 -11.44 1.81
CA ARG A 467 12.22 -12.72 2.46
C ARG A 467 13.01 -13.63 1.53
N LEU A 468 12.67 -13.64 0.24
CA LEU A 468 13.36 -14.42 -0.78
C LEU A 468 14.82 -13.95 -0.96
N TRP A 469 15.06 -12.63 -0.96
CA TRP A 469 16.42 -12.09 -1.02
C TRP A 469 17.23 -12.47 0.21
N LEU A 470 16.67 -12.31 1.41
CA LEU A 470 17.33 -12.72 2.64
C LEU A 470 17.70 -14.21 2.59
N GLY A 471 16.76 -15.06 2.15
CA GLY A 471 17.03 -16.49 1.92
C GLY A 471 18.20 -16.73 0.97
N ALA A 472 18.23 -16.05 -0.17
CA ALA A 472 19.29 -16.18 -1.17
C ALA A 472 20.66 -15.70 -0.66
N ARG A 473 20.71 -14.56 0.04
CA ARG A 473 21.93 -14.03 0.66
C ARG A 473 22.49 -14.98 1.71
N PHE A 474 21.64 -15.57 2.55
CA PHE A 474 22.07 -16.52 3.58
C PHE A 474 22.44 -17.89 3.03
N ALA A 475 21.85 -18.32 1.91
CA ALA A 475 22.24 -19.56 1.24
C ALA A 475 23.65 -19.47 0.63
N ASP A 476 24.03 -18.28 0.15
CA ASP A 476 25.37 -18.02 -0.40
C ASP A 476 26.46 -17.90 0.68
N ASP A 477 26.09 -17.56 1.92
CA ASP A 477 27.00 -17.45 3.07
C ASP A 477 26.69 -18.49 4.18
N PRO A 478 27.33 -19.68 4.14
CA PRO A 478 27.14 -20.74 5.14
C PRO A 478 27.50 -20.34 6.57
N SER A 479 28.33 -19.29 6.76
CA SER A 479 28.66 -18.79 8.08
C SER A 479 27.47 -18.07 8.73
N ALA A 480 26.62 -17.45 7.91
CA ALA A 480 25.38 -16.80 8.31
C ALA A 480 24.19 -17.78 8.43
N ALA A 481 24.25 -18.94 7.75
CA ALA A 481 23.19 -19.96 7.73
C ALA A 481 22.87 -20.59 9.11
N LYS A 482 23.79 -20.53 10.08
CA LYS A 482 23.55 -21.00 11.47
C LYS A 482 22.58 -20.12 12.26
N TYR A 483 22.28 -18.91 11.77
CA TYR A 483 21.58 -17.89 12.56
C TYR A 483 20.12 -17.67 12.16
N PHE A 484 19.66 -18.26 11.05
CA PHE A 484 18.26 -18.19 10.61
C PHE A 484 17.86 -19.37 9.70
N PRO A 485 16.80 -20.15 10.03
CA PRO A 485 16.26 -21.18 9.15
C PRO A 485 15.33 -20.56 8.09
N PHE A 486 15.88 -19.96 7.03
CA PHE A 486 15.08 -19.45 5.88
C PHE A 486 14.90 -20.45 4.75
N THR A 487 15.38 -21.70 4.86
CA THR A 487 15.19 -22.74 3.82
C THR A 487 13.72 -23.04 3.51
N SER A 488 12.77 -22.55 4.32
CA SER A 488 11.33 -22.64 4.07
C SER A 488 10.79 -21.64 3.03
N VAL A 489 11.60 -20.70 2.50
CA VAL A 489 11.14 -19.77 1.43
C VAL A 489 11.50 -20.22 0.01
N PHE A 490 12.36 -21.22 -0.12
CA PHE A 490 12.65 -21.84 -1.42
C PHE A 490 11.68 -22.96 -1.70
N ASN A 491 11.21 -23.04 -2.94
CA ASN A 491 10.46 -24.18 -3.40
C ASN A 491 11.45 -25.26 -3.84
N VAL A 492 11.35 -26.45 -3.25
CA VAL A 492 12.14 -27.60 -3.65
C VAL A 492 11.31 -28.41 -4.63
N VAL A 493 11.87 -28.64 -5.81
CA VAL A 493 11.23 -29.29 -6.95
C VAL A 493 12.00 -30.54 -7.34
N ASP A 494 11.34 -31.44 -8.06
CA ASP A 494 11.99 -32.62 -8.62
C ASP A 494 12.81 -32.27 -9.88
N PRO A 495 13.73 -33.15 -10.33
CA PRO A 495 14.56 -32.89 -11.50
C PRO A 495 13.77 -32.58 -12.79
N LYS A 496 12.60 -33.18 -13.02
CA LYS A 496 11.80 -32.90 -14.23
C LYS A 496 11.14 -31.53 -14.16
N SER A 497 10.66 -31.15 -12.98
CA SER A 497 10.12 -29.81 -12.76
C SER A 497 11.20 -28.74 -12.90
N TRP A 498 12.43 -29.01 -12.47
CA TRP A 498 13.58 -28.10 -12.70
C TRP A 498 13.87 -27.92 -14.20
N GLU A 499 13.98 -29.02 -14.95
CA GLU A 499 14.19 -28.97 -16.41
C GLU A 499 13.10 -28.13 -17.09
N HIS A 500 11.83 -28.31 -16.70
CA HIS A 500 10.73 -27.54 -17.28
C HIS A 500 10.77 -26.05 -16.88
N LEU A 501 10.78 -25.75 -15.59
CA LEU A 501 10.61 -24.38 -15.07
C LEU A 501 11.83 -23.49 -15.29
N VAL A 502 13.03 -24.07 -15.27
CA VAL A 502 14.29 -23.32 -15.40
C VAL A 502 14.85 -23.49 -16.80
N GLU A 503 15.24 -24.71 -17.17
CA GLU A 503 16.00 -24.95 -18.40
C GLU A 503 15.16 -24.74 -19.68
N ARG A 504 13.83 -24.85 -19.59
CA ARG A 504 12.92 -24.55 -20.71
C ARG A 504 12.23 -23.20 -20.56
N GLU A 505 11.62 -22.89 -19.42
CA GLU A 505 10.79 -21.67 -19.27
C GLU A 505 11.63 -20.43 -18.95
N MET A 506 12.44 -20.46 -17.87
CA MET A 506 13.30 -19.32 -17.51
C MET A 506 14.30 -18.99 -18.63
N ASP A 507 15.05 -19.98 -19.11
CA ASP A 507 16.07 -19.79 -20.15
C ASP A 507 15.48 -19.36 -21.50
N PHE A 508 14.18 -19.61 -21.73
CA PHE A 508 13.48 -19.07 -22.89
C PHE A 508 13.29 -17.56 -22.79
N TRP A 509 12.92 -17.03 -21.61
CA TRP A 509 12.63 -15.60 -21.42
C TRP A 509 13.81 -14.77 -20.96
N VAL A 510 14.74 -15.35 -20.19
CA VAL A 510 15.83 -14.66 -19.52
C VAL A 510 17.15 -15.18 -20.08
N PRO A 511 18.00 -14.33 -20.69
CA PRO A 511 19.27 -14.77 -21.23
C PRO A 511 20.17 -15.41 -20.16
N PRO A 512 20.59 -16.68 -20.31
CA PRO A 512 21.45 -17.34 -19.33
C PRO A 512 22.77 -16.58 -19.11
N ALA A 513 23.31 -15.96 -20.16
CA ALA A 513 24.51 -15.13 -20.08
C ALA A 513 24.35 -13.96 -19.10
N TRP A 514 23.17 -13.34 -19.05
CA TRP A 514 22.88 -12.27 -18.10
C TRP A 514 22.80 -12.82 -16.68
N VAL A 515 22.05 -13.91 -16.46
CA VAL A 515 21.93 -14.54 -15.14
C VAL A 515 23.30 -14.93 -14.59
N HIS A 516 24.14 -15.56 -15.40
CA HIS A 516 25.50 -15.96 -15.00
C HIS A 516 26.43 -14.77 -14.69
N SER A 517 26.12 -13.57 -15.20
CA SER A 517 26.88 -12.34 -14.89
C SER A 517 26.53 -11.73 -13.53
N LEU A 518 25.38 -12.10 -12.94
CA LEU A 518 24.93 -11.59 -11.64
C LEU A 518 25.77 -12.14 -10.48
N PRO A 519 25.87 -11.42 -9.35
CA PRO A 519 26.39 -11.96 -8.10
C PRO A 519 25.66 -13.26 -7.68
N ARG A 520 26.35 -14.14 -6.95
CA ARG A 520 25.83 -15.47 -6.65
C ARG A 520 24.50 -15.46 -5.89
N ALA A 521 24.35 -14.62 -4.88
CA ALA A 521 23.07 -14.45 -4.18
C ALA A 521 21.95 -13.99 -5.13
N GLU A 522 22.23 -13.11 -6.08
CA GLU A 522 21.25 -12.68 -7.09
C GLU A 522 20.91 -13.81 -8.07
N GLN A 523 21.87 -14.65 -8.47
CA GLN A 523 21.60 -15.85 -9.25
C GLN A 523 20.64 -16.79 -8.50
N ILE A 524 20.90 -17.07 -7.21
CA ILE A 524 20.05 -17.91 -6.38
C ILE A 524 18.64 -17.31 -6.29
N PHE A 525 18.55 -15.99 -6.07
CA PHE A 525 17.27 -15.27 -6.03
C PHE A 525 16.47 -15.43 -7.34
N MET A 526 17.13 -15.28 -8.50
CA MET A 526 16.47 -15.46 -9.80
C MET A 526 15.94 -16.87 -9.97
N HIS A 527 16.76 -17.89 -9.76
CA HIS A 527 16.28 -19.28 -9.86
C HIS A 527 15.16 -19.56 -8.85
N ALA A 528 15.21 -18.97 -7.66
CA ALA A 528 14.16 -19.11 -6.67
C ALA A 528 12.82 -18.52 -7.15
N ILE A 529 12.80 -17.39 -7.87
CA ILE A 529 11.56 -16.86 -8.48
C ILE A 529 10.96 -17.89 -9.45
N TRP A 530 11.80 -18.44 -10.33
CA TRP A 530 11.33 -19.28 -11.43
C TRP A 530 10.93 -20.71 -11.00
N THR A 531 11.39 -21.18 -9.84
CA THR A 531 10.98 -22.47 -9.25
C THR A 531 9.61 -22.42 -8.56
N HIS A 532 9.02 -21.24 -8.33
CA HIS A 532 7.67 -21.14 -7.78
C HIS A 532 6.61 -21.53 -8.81
N THR A 533 5.71 -22.44 -8.44
CA THR A 533 4.56 -22.87 -9.25
C THR A 533 3.23 -22.30 -8.76
N ASP A 534 3.23 -21.65 -7.59
CA ASP A 534 2.06 -21.11 -6.89
C ASP A 534 2.20 -19.59 -6.69
N VAL A 535 1.18 -18.83 -7.12
CA VAL A 535 1.13 -17.37 -7.02
C VAL A 535 1.16 -16.91 -5.56
N SER A 536 0.44 -17.60 -4.67
CA SER A 536 0.38 -17.26 -3.25
C SER A 536 1.72 -17.49 -2.54
N ALA A 537 2.48 -18.51 -2.95
CA ALA A 537 3.80 -18.82 -2.45
C ALA A 537 4.81 -17.78 -2.93
N LEU A 538 4.84 -17.46 -4.22
CA LEU A 538 5.72 -16.42 -4.77
C LEU A 538 5.46 -15.06 -4.11
N SER A 539 4.19 -14.66 -4.03
CA SER A 539 3.75 -13.43 -3.37
C SER A 539 4.20 -13.35 -1.90
N ARG A 540 4.09 -14.44 -1.14
CA ARG A 540 4.58 -14.51 0.24
C ARG A 540 6.11 -14.48 0.35
N ALA A 541 6.81 -15.13 -0.57
CA ALA A 541 8.27 -15.19 -0.60
C ALA A 541 8.88 -13.81 -0.91
N LEU A 542 8.24 -13.03 -1.80
CA LEU A 542 8.70 -11.69 -2.14
C LEU A 542 8.32 -10.62 -1.12
N ASN A 543 7.46 -10.92 -0.16
CA ASN A 543 7.07 -9.97 0.87
C ASN A 543 8.21 -9.73 1.88
N THR A 544 8.08 -8.70 2.72
CA THR A 544 9.06 -8.40 3.78
C THR A 544 8.96 -9.42 4.92
N SER A 545 10.04 -9.59 5.69
CA SER A 545 10.04 -10.43 6.89
C SER A 545 9.35 -9.78 8.09
N ASN A 546 9.27 -8.44 8.10
CA ASN A 546 8.66 -7.65 9.17
C ASN A 546 7.43 -6.88 8.63
N GLU A 547 6.33 -6.89 9.38
CA GLU A 547 5.06 -6.25 9.03
C GLU A 547 5.16 -4.73 8.90
N ASN A 548 6.08 -4.11 9.64
CA ASN A 548 6.32 -2.67 9.58
C ASN A 548 7.11 -2.27 8.32
N GLN A 549 7.67 -3.23 7.59
CA GLN A 549 8.46 -2.98 6.39
C GLN A 549 7.59 -3.07 5.11
N GLN A 550 7.87 -2.20 4.15
CA GLN A 550 7.16 -2.07 2.89
C GLN A 550 8.16 -1.88 1.76
N LEU A 551 8.01 -2.70 0.71
CA LEU A 551 8.84 -2.64 -0.50
C LEU A 551 8.33 -1.59 -1.49
N SER A 552 9.25 -1.09 -2.31
CA SER A 552 9.02 -0.32 -3.56
C SER A 552 8.07 -1.01 -4.51
N PHE A 553 8.10 -2.34 -4.52
CA PHE A 553 7.34 -3.21 -5.38
C PHE A 553 6.81 -4.40 -4.59
N ARG A 554 5.52 -4.69 -4.72
CA ARG A 554 4.89 -5.81 -4.00
C ARG A 554 3.87 -6.51 -4.90
N LEU A 555 3.95 -7.83 -4.92
CA LEU A 555 2.85 -8.66 -5.41
C LEU A 555 1.79 -8.77 -4.31
N ARG A 556 0.58 -8.32 -4.60
CA ARG A 556 -0.60 -8.49 -3.75
C ARG A 556 -1.59 -9.43 -4.43
N CYS A 557 -1.05 -10.57 -4.84
CA CYS A 557 -1.70 -11.59 -5.62
C CYS A 557 -1.81 -12.90 -4.82
N ARG A 558 -2.85 -13.69 -5.07
CA ARG A 558 -3.13 -15.01 -4.51
C ARG A 558 -3.77 -15.87 -5.58
N GLY A 559 -3.53 -17.17 -5.50
CA GLY A 559 -3.96 -18.18 -6.44
C GLY A 559 -2.91 -19.29 -6.53
N GLU A 560 -3.24 -20.33 -7.29
CA GLU A 560 -2.31 -21.40 -7.61
C GLU A 560 -1.51 -21.01 -8.86
N ARG A 561 -1.99 -21.31 -10.08
CA ARG A 561 -1.26 -20.98 -11.32
C ARG A 561 -1.68 -19.67 -11.98
N ARG A 562 -2.86 -19.18 -11.63
CA ARG A 562 -3.39 -17.87 -12.00
C ARG A 562 -3.98 -17.23 -10.76
N THR A 563 -3.95 -15.91 -10.69
CA THR A 563 -4.64 -15.20 -9.62
C THR A 563 -6.11 -15.57 -9.67
N GLY A 564 -6.63 -16.06 -8.56
CA GLY A 564 -8.04 -16.36 -8.46
C GLY A 564 -8.86 -15.08 -8.39
N MET A 565 -10.15 -15.26 -8.11
CA MET A 565 -10.97 -14.16 -7.60
C MET A 565 -10.27 -13.52 -6.40
N PRO A 566 -10.48 -12.21 -6.15
CA PRO A 566 -10.28 -11.68 -4.82
C PRO A 566 -11.02 -12.60 -3.85
N ASP A 567 -10.28 -13.46 -3.15
CA ASP A 567 -10.86 -14.36 -2.16
C ASP A 567 -11.53 -13.52 -1.07
N ARG A 568 -12.22 -14.15 -0.10
CA ARG A 568 -12.76 -13.51 1.11
C ARG A 568 -11.75 -12.60 1.85
N SER A 569 -10.47 -12.63 1.48
CA SER A 569 -9.46 -11.60 1.75
C SER A 569 -9.62 -10.31 0.92
N ASP A 570 -10.61 -9.48 1.25
CA ASP A 570 -10.55 -8.01 1.45
C ASP A 570 -9.89 -7.02 0.45
N ARG A 571 -9.21 -7.48 -0.61
CA ARG A 571 -8.18 -6.70 -1.32
C ARG A 571 -8.14 -7.10 -2.81
N PRO A 572 -8.10 -6.13 -3.75
CA PRO A 572 -7.90 -6.39 -5.18
C PRO A 572 -6.57 -7.13 -5.42
N GLN A 573 -6.58 -8.07 -6.35
CA GLN A 573 -5.38 -8.81 -6.79
C GLN A 573 -4.54 -7.89 -7.68
N THR A 574 -3.46 -7.34 -7.15
CA THR A 574 -2.74 -6.21 -7.77
C THR A 574 -1.23 -6.31 -7.60
N ILE A 575 -0.52 -5.61 -8.48
CA ILE A 575 0.89 -5.30 -8.36
C ILE A 575 0.99 -3.87 -7.82
N GLU A 576 1.64 -3.69 -6.67
CA GLU A 576 1.77 -2.38 -6.01
C GLU A 576 3.15 -1.77 -6.27
N PHE A 577 3.17 -0.52 -6.73
CA PHE A 577 4.33 0.34 -6.88
C PHE A 577 4.26 1.47 -5.86
N LYS A 578 5.24 1.56 -4.96
CA LYS A 578 5.29 2.49 -3.82
C LYS A 578 6.53 3.38 -3.80
N GLY A 579 7.39 3.24 -4.80
CA GLY A 579 8.67 3.98 -4.88
C GLY A 579 8.53 5.49 -5.05
N MET A 580 7.39 6.00 -5.55
CA MET A 580 7.18 7.43 -5.78
C MET A 580 6.90 8.18 -4.47
N GLN A 581 7.54 9.33 -4.27
CA GLN A 581 7.28 10.27 -3.17
C GLN A 581 5.83 10.79 -3.16
N ALA A 582 5.41 11.52 -2.12
CA ALA A 582 4.09 12.13 -2.15
C ALA A 582 3.96 13.13 -3.29
N SER A 583 2.77 13.13 -3.89
CA SER A 583 2.42 14.12 -4.88
C SER A 583 0.92 14.38 -4.83
N VAL A 584 0.56 15.65 -5.02
CA VAL A 584 -0.80 16.12 -5.28
C VAL A 584 -0.88 16.82 -6.63
N ASP A 585 0.03 16.47 -7.55
CA ASP A 585 0.02 16.88 -8.94
C ASP A 585 -0.67 15.79 -9.78
N PRO A 586 -1.84 16.06 -10.36
CA PRO A 586 -2.58 15.06 -11.14
C PRO A 586 -1.81 14.58 -12.38
N SER A 587 -1.01 15.45 -13.02
CA SER A 587 -0.20 15.07 -14.18
C SER A 587 0.95 14.15 -13.79
N HIS A 588 1.59 14.42 -12.64
CA HIS A 588 2.67 13.59 -12.12
C HIS A 588 2.18 12.20 -11.72
N ILE A 589 1.05 12.14 -11.01
CA ILE A 589 0.40 10.89 -10.61
C ILE A 589 -0.02 10.08 -11.84
N LEU A 590 -0.59 10.74 -12.86
CA LEU A 590 -0.99 10.09 -14.10
C LEU A 590 0.21 9.54 -14.88
N ALA A 591 1.28 10.32 -15.04
CA ALA A 591 2.50 9.86 -15.71
C ALA A 591 3.09 8.63 -15.01
N TRP A 592 3.08 8.61 -13.68
CA TRP A 592 3.51 7.45 -12.91
C TRP A 592 2.60 6.23 -13.10
N ALA A 593 1.28 6.45 -13.09
CA ALA A 593 0.31 5.39 -13.35
C ALA A 593 0.49 4.77 -14.75
N MET A 594 0.71 5.60 -15.77
CA MET A 594 0.98 5.18 -17.15
C MET A 594 2.25 4.34 -17.23
N LEU A 595 3.37 4.84 -16.69
CA LEU A 595 4.63 4.09 -16.69
C LEU A 595 4.51 2.74 -15.96
N CYS A 596 3.84 2.69 -14.81
CA CYS A 596 3.60 1.43 -14.08
C CYS A 596 2.74 0.45 -14.90
N SER A 597 1.68 0.95 -15.55
CA SER A 597 0.81 0.15 -16.40
C SER A 597 1.55 -0.39 -17.62
N ASP A 598 2.32 0.46 -18.31
CA ASP A 598 3.12 0.10 -19.47
C ASP A 598 4.17 -0.94 -19.14
N PHE A 599 4.83 -0.82 -17.98
CA PHE A 599 5.76 -1.81 -17.47
C PHE A 599 5.10 -3.19 -17.26
N VAL A 600 3.93 -3.23 -16.61
CA VAL A 600 3.21 -4.49 -16.40
C VAL A 600 2.72 -5.06 -17.73
N ASN A 601 2.18 -4.22 -18.62
CA ASN A 601 1.71 -4.64 -19.93
C ASN A 601 2.84 -5.23 -20.78
N PHE A 602 4.00 -4.57 -20.81
CA PHE A 602 5.20 -5.06 -21.49
C PHE A 602 5.60 -6.43 -20.95
N ALA A 603 5.69 -6.62 -19.63
CA ALA A 603 6.05 -7.91 -19.07
C ALA A 603 5.01 -9.02 -19.35
N CYS A 604 3.73 -8.67 -19.46
CA CYS A 604 2.64 -9.61 -19.73
C CYS A 604 2.44 -9.97 -21.22
N ALA A 605 3.06 -9.25 -22.16
CA ALA A 605 2.87 -9.53 -23.58
C ALA A 605 3.32 -10.95 -23.94
N LYS A 606 2.51 -11.65 -24.76
CA LYS A 606 2.74 -13.05 -25.13
C LYS A 606 3.87 -13.21 -26.16
N ASP A 607 3.94 -12.29 -27.11
CA ASP A 607 4.83 -12.38 -28.28
C ASP A 607 5.95 -11.34 -28.25
N ASN A 608 6.49 -11.04 -27.06
CA ASN A 608 7.54 -10.02 -26.89
C ASN A 608 8.88 -10.58 -26.40
N ARG A 609 9.15 -11.86 -26.64
CA ARG A 609 10.34 -12.54 -26.12
C ARG A 609 11.65 -11.82 -26.47
N GLU A 610 11.82 -11.44 -27.73
CA GLU A 610 13.05 -10.78 -28.20
C GLU A 610 13.23 -9.44 -27.50
N ASP A 611 12.19 -8.60 -27.49
CA ASP A 611 12.19 -7.32 -26.79
C ASP A 611 12.47 -7.49 -25.30
N TYR A 612 11.77 -8.41 -24.63
CA TYR A 612 11.93 -8.73 -23.21
C TYR A 612 13.35 -9.22 -22.90
N SER A 613 13.91 -10.11 -23.72
CA SER A 613 15.26 -10.63 -23.56
C SER A 613 16.32 -9.54 -23.76
N SER A 614 16.08 -8.63 -24.71
CA SER A 614 17.00 -7.52 -25.01
C SER A 614 17.20 -6.57 -23.82
N MET A 615 16.18 -6.43 -22.95
CA MET A 615 16.21 -5.59 -21.75
C MET A 615 17.34 -5.95 -20.79
N PHE A 616 17.76 -7.22 -20.78
CA PHE A 616 18.82 -7.70 -19.89
C PHE A 616 20.22 -7.50 -20.47
N LEU A 617 20.34 -7.41 -21.80
CA LEU A 617 21.62 -7.31 -22.50
C LEU A 617 22.00 -5.87 -22.82
N ASP A 618 21.01 -5.01 -23.06
CA ASP A 618 21.20 -3.59 -23.34
C ASP A 618 20.26 -2.74 -22.46
N GLN A 619 20.82 -2.20 -21.38
CA GLN A 619 20.10 -1.35 -20.42
C GLN A 619 20.08 0.13 -20.82
N THR A 620 20.62 0.47 -22.00
CA THR A 620 20.64 1.84 -22.50
C THR A 620 19.25 2.26 -22.94
N ASP A 621 18.75 3.37 -22.38
CA ASP A 621 17.43 3.93 -22.68
C ASP A 621 16.26 2.93 -22.46
N ILE A 622 16.45 1.99 -21.54
CA ILE A 622 15.52 0.87 -21.33
C ILE A 622 14.07 1.28 -21.03
N LEU A 623 13.89 2.44 -20.38
CA LEU A 623 12.57 2.96 -20.07
C LEU A 623 11.82 3.47 -21.31
N SER A 624 12.53 3.93 -22.36
CA SER A 624 11.90 4.41 -23.62
C SER A 624 11.34 3.28 -24.47
N ARG A 625 11.81 2.05 -24.22
CA ARG A 625 11.25 0.84 -24.81
C ARG A 625 9.99 0.35 -24.08
N ILE A 626 9.75 0.83 -22.86
CA ILE A 626 8.60 0.42 -22.04
C ILE A 626 7.45 1.41 -22.18
N THR A 627 7.74 2.70 -22.10
CA THR A 627 6.72 3.76 -22.11
C THR A 627 7.01 4.81 -23.17
N THR A 628 6.08 5.74 -23.36
CA THR A 628 6.21 6.79 -24.37
C THR A 628 7.23 7.86 -23.99
N ARG A 629 7.73 8.56 -25.01
CA ARG A 629 8.66 9.67 -24.83
C ARG A 629 8.07 10.78 -23.97
N GLU A 630 6.78 11.08 -24.12
CA GLU A 630 6.08 12.12 -23.36
C GLU A 630 6.09 11.82 -21.86
N VAL A 631 5.86 10.56 -21.46
CA VAL A 631 5.91 10.14 -20.05
C VAL A 631 7.31 10.32 -19.48
N LEU A 632 8.35 9.90 -20.20
CA LEU A 632 9.73 10.06 -19.75
C LEU A 632 10.17 11.52 -19.74
N GLU A 633 9.75 12.31 -20.72
CA GLU A 633 10.01 13.74 -20.76
C GLU A 633 9.34 14.43 -19.58
N HIS A 634 8.15 14.01 -19.13
CA HIS A 634 7.54 14.55 -17.91
C HIS A 634 8.46 14.37 -16.69
N PHE A 635 9.01 13.17 -16.48
CA PHE A 635 9.95 12.93 -15.37
C PHE A 635 11.30 13.64 -15.54
N LYS A 636 11.78 13.83 -16.79
CA LYS A 636 13.03 14.57 -17.07
C LYS A 636 12.85 16.09 -16.94
N GLN A 637 11.71 16.63 -17.37
CA GLN A 637 11.38 18.06 -17.41
C GLN A 637 10.82 18.59 -16.09
N GLY A 638 10.25 17.74 -15.22
CA GLY A 638 9.82 18.12 -13.86
C GLY A 638 10.95 18.70 -12.99
N PHE A 639 12.21 18.50 -13.38
CA PHE A 639 13.37 19.12 -12.72
C PHE A 639 13.72 20.51 -13.27
N VAL A 640 13.11 20.95 -14.37
CA VAL A 640 13.45 22.17 -15.09
C VAL A 640 12.18 22.81 -15.67
N ARG A 641 11.44 23.64 -14.90
CA ARG A 641 10.68 24.79 -15.43
C ARG A 641 9.92 25.65 -14.40
N ASP A 642 9.98 26.96 -14.65
CA ASP A 642 9.26 28.07 -14.03
C ASP A 642 7.77 28.16 -14.49
N ASN A 643 6.83 27.40 -13.89
CA ASN A 643 5.45 27.86 -13.54
C ASN A 643 4.31 26.82 -13.42
N GLU A 644 4.51 25.51 -13.54
CA GLU A 644 3.37 24.56 -13.30
C GLU A 644 3.73 23.32 -12.47
N PHE A 645 4.99 23.17 -12.08
CA PHE A 645 5.42 22.05 -11.25
C PHE A 645 5.26 22.40 -9.78
N TRP A 646 4.32 21.75 -9.12
CA TRP A 646 3.91 22.07 -7.74
C TRP A 646 4.76 21.37 -6.69
N GLU A 647 5.57 20.40 -7.09
CA GLU A 647 6.47 19.68 -6.20
C GLU A 647 7.73 20.51 -5.92
N PRO A 648 8.26 20.49 -4.69
CA PRO A 648 9.50 21.20 -4.38
C PRO A 648 10.63 20.77 -5.32
N THR A 649 11.54 21.69 -5.65
CA THR A 649 12.76 21.42 -6.43
C THR A 649 14.02 21.26 -5.56
N GLU A 650 13.96 21.67 -4.29
CA GLU A 650 14.98 21.46 -3.25
C GLU A 650 14.54 20.48 -2.13
N PRO A 651 15.47 19.73 -1.49
CA PRO A 651 15.10 18.73 -0.46
C PRO A 651 14.47 19.36 0.79
N SER A 652 14.78 20.64 1.02
CA SER A 652 14.15 21.50 2.00
C SER A 652 13.02 22.31 1.38
N VAL A 653 12.01 22.64 2.18
CA VAL A 653 10.86 23.46 1.79
C VAL A 653 10.95 24.83 2.45
N SER A 654 10.51 25.89 1.78
CA SER A 654 10.46 27.22 2.41
C SER A 654 9.49 27.20 3.59
N TRP A 655 9.91 27.66 4.77
CA TRP A 655 8.97 27.82 5.88
C TRP A 655 7.97 28.94 5.62
N GLU A 656 8.31 29.94 4.80
CA GLU A 656 7.37 31.01 4.46
C GLU A 656 6.23 30.52 3.56
N ASP A 657 6.47 29.41 2.84
CA ASP A 657 5.53 28.79 1.91
C ASP A 657 5.61 27.24 1.96
N PRO A 658 5.16 26.63 3.08
CA PRO A 658 5.36 25.20 3.30
C PRO A 658 4.24 24.33 2.70
N PHE A 659 3.19 24.94 2.17
CA PHE A 659 1.99 24.25 1.69
C PHE A 659 1.86 24.34 0.18
N TYR A 660 1.27 23.32 -0.47
CA TYR A 660 0.92 23.42 -1.88
C TYR A 660 -0.09 24.54 -2.10
N ASP A 661 0.08 25.33 -3.16
CA ASP A 661 -0.87 26.39 -3.52
C ASP A 661 -2.23 25.83 -3.92
N ARG A 662 -3.23 26.69 -4.03
CA ARG A 662 -4.52 26.32 -4.64
C ARG A 662 -4.34 26.00 -6.13
N MET A 663 -5.19 25.14 -6.68
CA MET A 663 -5.18 24.89 -8.13
C MET A 663 -6.07 25.92 -8.82
N THR A 664 -5.47 26.70 -9.73
CA THR A 664 -6.14 27.72 -10.54
C THR A 664 -7.02 27.12 -11.62
#